data_AF-A0A7Y2JW66-F1
#
_entry.id   AF-A0A7Y2JW66-F1
#
_cell.length_a   1.000
_cell.length_b   1.000
_cell.length_c   1.000
_cell.angle_alpha   90.00
_cell.angle_beta   90.00
_cell.angle_gamma   90.00
#
_symmetry.space_group_name_H-M   'P 1'
#
loop_
_entity.id
_entity.type
_entity.pdbx_description
1 polymer ?
#
loop_
_entity_poly.entity_id
_entity_poly.type
_entity_poly.pdbx_seq_one_letter_code
_entity_poly.pdbx_strand_id
1 'polypeptide(L)'
;MAHLHDILAISQEITRRGCTILNLADGKVSWSAQQHRNLGLKYGSVEPSIAALIERILPDERHLLLEAFEHCVLSGTCFVLELRAQWQDGGDHVLRVCGHRVAGDSYERTWFACATVDITDQRRLHDQLLPACCDLEHAQEIAHLGTWTADARTGIVETSSPEAYRIFSMHQDSLPIRLEDLNRRIDPGDLERVVAARERAFTVPGERYNCQYRAVHAHDDVRHVHSLADVTTDAAGSPLRMVGVIQDITEIRHAQQEIQRLAFFDDTTVLPNRVAMRQRLEALLGAPGPAMPVALLIVELPSFREINLTLGHVNADTLLGDVARRVAGMLDADMHLSRTGNAQFTVIVQGSQTQDAARIANAIATAFETTFAIAGVHYDIGAYVGTAVAPLHAREATELLRKADVAVHQARKNGRSCMVYSADDDPYDPARLALLGQFRSAISDGQIELYCQPKVSMATGAVLGVEALVRWRHPERGMVPPAEFVPLIESSELIHALTRHMLQESVRQSLAWRQEGLSLPIAVNLSTRNLNGGNLASDLQALLADCGGTPDWIGLEITESSLIVNPGASIAELNTLSRLGFQLYIDDFGTGYSSLSYLSTLPVDVIKIDHGFTSNMLSDKRAASIVKATIGLAHELGMAVVAEGTASREIRDALLAYGCDEAQGYYVAPPLPACEFAQWVRTREMHH
;
A
#
# COMPACT_ATOMS: atom_id res chain seq x y z
N MET A 1 -39.81 -7.09 -90.31
CA MET A 1 -40.20 -8.10 -89.30
C MET A 1 -38.98 -8.89 -88.80
N ALA A 2 -38.21 -9.59 -89.65
CA ALA A 2 -37.02 -10.37 -89.19
C ALA A 2 -35.99 -9.55 -88.40
N HIS A 3 -35.61 -8.36 -88.90
CA HIS A 3 -34.63 -7.49 -88.21
C HIS A 3 -35.08 -7.01 -86.82
N LEU A 4 -36.38 -6.82 -86.60
CA LEU A 4 -36.93 -6.38 -85.31
C LEU A 4 -36.89 -7.52 -84.27
N HIS A 5 -37.05 -8.76 -84.74
CA HIS A 5 -36.99 -9.96 -83.92
C HIS A 5 -35.56 -10.22 -83.40
N ASP A 6 -34.55 -9.99 -84.24
CA ASP A 6 -33.14 -10.14 -83.85
C ASP A 6 -32.70 -9.09 -82.82
N ILE A 7 -33.13 -7.82 -82.99
CA ILE A 7 -32.85 -6.74 -82.02
C ILE A 7 -33.47 -7.05 -80.65
N LEU A 8 -34.71 -7.56 -80.63
CA LEU A 8 -35.39 -7.91 -79.40
C LEU A 8 -34.70 -9.10 -78.70
N ALA A 9 -34.25 -10.10 -79.46
CA ALA A 9 -33.52 -11.25 -78.92
C ALA A 9 -32.18 -10.85 -78.27
N ILE A 10 -31.41 -9.98 -78.93
CA ILE A 10 -30.14 -9.45 -78.40
C ILE A 10 -30.38 -8.61 -77.14
N SER A 11 -31.40 -7.74 -77.15
CA SER A 11 -31.75 -6.92 -75.97
C SER A 11 -32.13 -7.79 -74.76
N GLN A 12 -32.91 -8.84 -74.97
CA GLN A 12 -33.28 -9.79 -73.92
C GLN A 12 -32.08 -10.56 -73.37
N GLU A 13 -31.11 -10.91 -74.21
CA GLU A 13 -29.88 -11.58 -73.79
C GLU A 13 -28.96 -10.66 -72.97
N ILE A 14 -28.73 -9.42 -73.43
CA ILE A 14 -27.92 -8.43 -72.71
C ILE A 14 -28.54 -8.09 -71.35
N THR A 15 -29.86 -7.92 -71.30
CA THR A 15 -30.57 -7.58 -70.06
C THR A 15 -30.90 -8.80 -69.20
N ARG A 16 -30.62 -10.02 -69.68
CA ARG A 16 -30.98 -11.31 -69.07
C ARG A 16 -32.49 -11.44 -68.76
N ARG A 17 -33.35 -10.75 -69.51
CA ARG A 17 -34.80 -10.78 -69.34
C ARG A 17 -35.46 -11.71 -70.34
N GLY A 18 -36.05 -12.79 -69.83
CA GLY A 18 -36.92 -13.67 -70.60
C GLY A 18 -38.31 -13.07 -70.76
N CYS A 19 -39.01 -13.46 -71.83
CA CYS A 19 -40.38 -13.05 -72.09
C CYS A 19 -41.28 -14.26 -72.36
N THR A 20 -42.45 -14.28 -71.72
CA THR A 20 -43.57 -15.19 -71.98
C THR A 20 -44.75 -14.38 -72.51
N ILE A 21 -45.30 -14.76 -73.66
CA ILE A 21 -46.49 -14.13 -74.24
C ILE A 21 -47.59 -15.18 -74.38
N LEU A 22 -48.74 -14.93 -73.78
CA LEU A 22 -49.97 -15.71 -73.92
C LEU A 22 -51.00 -14.90 -74.71
N ASN A 23 -51.52 -15.45 -75.80
CA ASN A 23 -52.69 -14.91 -76.47
C ASN A 23 -53.96 -15.38 -75.74
N LEU A 24 -54.76 -14.43 -75.25
CA LEU A 24 -55.95 -14.75 -74.44
C LEU A 24 -57.12 -15.29 -75.27
N ALA A 25 -57.08 -15.15 -76.61
CA ALA A 25 -58.16 -15.59 -77.49
C ALA A 25 -58.05 -17.08 -77.90
N ASP A 26 -56.83 -17.55 -78.19
CA ASP A 26 -56.58 -18.94 -78.63
C ASP A 26 -55.80 -19.78 -77.59
N GLY A 27 -55.39 -19.15 -76.48
CA GLY A 27 -54.63 -19.80 -75.41
C GLY A 27 -53.17 -20.10 -75.76
N LYS A 28 -52.67 -19.65 -76.91
CA LYS A 28 -51.33 -19.98 -77.38
C LYS A 28 -50.26 -19.24 -76.58
N VAL A 29 -49.31 -19.98 -76.03
CA VAL A 29 -48.16 -19.45 -75.28
C VAL A 29 -46.90 -19.51 -76.14
N SER A 30 -46.05 -18.49 -76.01
CA SER A 30 -44.73 -18.43 -76.62
C SER A 30 -43.71 -17.93 -75.61
N TRP A 31 -42.51 -18.48 -75.69
CA TRP A 31 -41.37 -18.11 -74.83
C TRP A 31 -40.21 -17.63 -75.69
N SER A 32 -39.51 -16.58 -75.23
CA SER A 32 -38.25 -16.19 -75.84
C SER A 32 -37.13 -17.18 -75.51
N ALA A 33 -36.02 -17.13 -76.27
CA ALA A 33 -34.86 -17.97 -75.98
C ALA A 33 -34.27 -17.69 -74.59
N GLN A 34 -34.25 -16.42 -74.16
CA GLN A 34 -33.85 -16.04 -72.81
C GLN A 34 -34.82 -16.55 -71.73
N GLN A 35 -36.11 -16.67 -72.03
CA GLN A 35 -37.08 -17.26 -71.09
C GLN A 35 -36.78 -18.72 -70.79
N HIS A 36 -36.39 -19.50 -71.81
CA HIS A 36 -35.95 -20.88 -71.58
C HIS A 36 -34.73 -20.92 -70.64
N ARG A 37 -33.74 -20.04 -70.87
CA ARG A 37 -32.55 -19.93 -70.01
C ARG A 37 -32.89 -19.55 -68.57
N ASN A 38 -33.76 -18.58 -68.36
CA ASN A 38 -34.18 -18.13 -67.02
C ASN A 38 -34.99 -19.20 -66.25
N LEU A 39 -35.55 -20.18 -66.95
CA LEU A 39 -36.24 -21.33 -66.36
C LEU A 39 -35.35 -22.59 -66.26
N GLY A 40 -34.05 -22.48 -66.54
CA GLY A 40 -33.11 -23.60 -66.52
C GLY A 40 -33.37 -24.63 -67.63
N LEU A 41 -33.96 -24.21 -68.75
CA LEU A 41 -34.35 -25.07 -69.87
C LEU A 41 -33.47 -24.83 -71.11
N LYS A 42 -33.24 -25.91 -71.88
CA LYS A 42 -32.68 -25.79 -73.24
C LYS A 42 -33.76 -25.26 -74.17
N TYR A 43 -33.38 -24.41 -75.12
CA TYR A 43 -34.34 -23.86 -76.08
C TYR A 43 -35.06 -24.99 -76.84
N GLY A 44 -36.41 -24.98 -76.80
CA GLY A 44 -37.24 -25.99 -77.45
C GLY A 44 -37.35 -27.35 -76.74
N SER A 45 -36.80 -27.50 -75.51
CA SER A 45 -36.88 -28.77 -74.77
C SER A 45 -38.24 -29.04 -74.13
N VAL A 46 -39.06 -28.02 -73.95
CA VAL A 46 -40.41 -28.09 -73.36
C VAL A 46 -41.33 -27.20 -74.19
N GLU A 47 -42.56 -27.64 -74.45
CA GLU A 47 -43.55 -26.84 -75.13
C GLU A 47 -44.00 -25.66 -74.22
N PRO A 48 -43.92 -24.40 -74.70
CA PRO A 48 -44.28 -23.25 -73.88
C PRO A 48 -45.72 -23.32 -73.36
N SER A 49 -45.90 -23.26 -72.04
CA SER A 49 -47.22 -23.17 -71.41
C SER A 49 -47.13 -22.46 -70.06
N ILE A 50 -48.23 -21.88 -69.60
CA ILE A 50 -48.29 -21.26 -68.27
C ILE A 50 -48.08 -22.32 -67.17
N ALA A 51 -48.60 -23.54 -67.36
CA ALA A 51 -48.37 -24.67 -66.46
C ALA A 51 -46.87 -24.99 -66.33
N ALA A 52 -46.15 -25.08 -67.44
CA ALA A 52 -44.71 -25.35 -67.43
C ALA A 52 -43.88 -24.21 -66.79
N LEU A 53 -44.35 -22.97 -66.84
CA LEU A 53 -43.75 -21.85 -66.11
C LEU A 53 -43.96 -22.00 -64.59
N ILE A 54 -45.19 -22.31 -64.17
CA ILE A 54 -45.56 -22.47 -62.76
C ILE A 54 -44.86 -23.68 -62.13
N GLU A 55 -44.71 -24.77 -62.87
CA GLU A 55 -44.01 -25.97 -62.38
C GLU A 55 -42.57 -25.70 -61.94
N ARG A 56 -41.94 -24.64 -62.47
CA ARG A 56 -40.58 -24.23 -62.10
C ARG A 56 -40.48 -23.49 -60.78
N ILE A 57 -41.59 -22.89 -60.33
CA ILE A 57 -41.70 -22.24 -59.03
C ILE A 57 -41.86 -23.31 -57.95
N LEU A 58 -41.25 -23.08 -56.78
CA LEU A 58 -41.37 -23.97 -55.64
C LEU A 58 -42.85 -24.21 -55.27
N PRO A 59 -43.25 -25.45 -54.90
CA PRO A 59 -44.66 -25.82 -54.73
C PRO A 59 -45.47 -24.92 -53.79
N ASP A 60 -44.85 -24.40 -52.72
CA ASP A 60 -45.45 -23.51 -51.74
C ASP A 60 -45.75 -22.11 -52.29
N GLU A 61 -45.00 -21.63 -53.29
CA GLU A 61 -45.15 -20.28 -53.86
C GLU A 61 -45.93 -20.23 -55.17
N ARG A 62 -46.28 -21.38 -55.75
CA ARG A 62 -47.04 -21.46 -57.02
C ARG A 62 -48.37 -20.71 -56.97
N HIS A 63 -49.05 -20.74 -55.83
CA HIS A 63 -50.34 -20.07 -55.65
C HIS A 63 -50.21 -18.54 -55.81
N LEU A 64 -49.12 -17.94 -55.35
CA LEU A 64 -48.87 -16.50 -55.46
C LEU A 64 -48.77 -16.05 -56.92
N LEU A 65 -48.07 -16.84 -57.74
CA LEU A 65 -47.94 -16.55 -59.18
C LEU A 65 -49.28 -16.73 -59.91
N LEU A 66 -50.05 -17.77 -59.55
CA LEU A 66 -51.36 -18.05 -60.12
C LEU A 66 -52.36 -16.93 -59.81
N GLU A 67 -52.47 -16.53 -58.54
CA GLU A 67 -53.37 -15.45 -58.12
C GLU A 67 -53.00 -14.12 -58.79
N ALA A 68 -51.70 -13.79 -58.83
CA ALA A 68 -51.23 -12.57 -59.50
C ALA A 68 -51.47 -12.60 -61.02
N PHE A 69 -51.30 -13.76 -61.65
CA PHE A 69 -51.62 -13.98 -63.05
C PHE A 69 -53.11 -13.81 -63.33
N GLU A 70 -53.98 -14.52 -62.60
CA GLU A 70 -55.43 -14.44 -62.75
C GLU A 70 -55.93 -13.02 -62.53
N HIS A 71 -55.46 -12.37 -61.47
CA HIS A 71 -55.81 -10.99 -61.18
C HIS A 71 -55.38 -10.06 -62.32
N CYS A 72 -54.14 -10.17 -62.82
CA CYS A 72 -53.66 -9.35 -63.94
C CYS A 72 -54.45 -9.57 -65.22
N VAL A 73 -54.82 -10.81 -65.54
CA VAL A 73 -55.64 -11.14 -66.71
C VAL A 73 -57.05 -10.58 -66.57
N LEU A 74 -57.65 -10.59 -65.39
CA LEU A 74 -59.03 -10.13 -65.15
C LEU A 74 -59.11 -8.60 -64.99
N SER A 75 -58.30 -8.00 -64.12
CA SER A 75 -58.35 -6.58 -63.77
C SER A 75 -57.48 -5.71 -64.68
N GLY A 76 -56.42 -6.27 -65.26
CA GLY A 76 -55.41 -5.52 -66.02
C GLY A 76 -54.29 -4.92 -65.15
N THR A 77 -54.33 -5.11 -63.84
CA THR A 77 -53.30 -4.62 -62.90
C THR A 77 -51.98 -5.37 -63.11
N CYS A 78 -50.88 -4.65 -63.31
CA CYS A 78 -49.55 -5.28 -63.39
C CYS A 78 -49.09 -5.79 -62.03
N PHE A 79 -48.24 -6.82 -62.03
CA PHE A 79 -47.60 -7.32 -60.81
C PHE A 79 -46.10 -7.47 -61.00
N VAL A 80 -45.38 -7.43 -59.87
CA VAL A 80 -43.98 -7.81 -59.75
C VAL A 80 -43.86 -8.72 -58.54
N LEU A 81 -43.35 -9.93 -58.73
CA LEU A 81 -43.12 -10.90 -57.66
C LEU A 81 -41.67 -11.39 -57.70
N GLU A 82 -41.11 -11.69 -56.54
CA GLU A 82 -39.86 -12.45 -56.41
C GLU A 82 -40.23 -13.83 -55.88
N LEU A 83 -39.95 -14.87 -56.66
CA LEU A 83 -40.38 -16.23 -56.40
C LEU A 83 -39.19 -17.18 -56.45
N ARG A 84 -39.17 -18.14 -55.54
CA ARG A 84 -38.17 -19.19 -55.51
C ARG A 84 -38.51 -20.25 -56.56
N ALA A 85 -37.49 -20.64 -57.31
CA ALA A 85 -37.57 -21.64 -58.36
C ALA A 85 -36.47 -22.68 -58.18
N GLN A 86 -36.72 -23.89 -58.65
CA GLN A 86 -35.72 -24.96 -58.64
C GLN A 86 -35.51 -25.50 -60.05
N TRP A 87 -34.25 -25.54 -60.48
CA TRP A 87 -33.87 -26.10 -61.78
C TRP A 87 -33.76 -27.64 -61.67
N GLN A 88 -33.73 -28.32 -62.83
CA GLN A 88 -33.69 -29.80 -62.88
C GLN A 88 -32.40 -30.41 -62.32
N ASP A 89 -31.35 -29.62 -62.21
CA ASP A 89 -30.08 -29.97 -61.57
C ASP A 89 -30.13 -29.84 -60.03
N GLY A 90 -31.26 -29.40 -59.48
CA GLY A 90 -31.47 -29.19 -58.04
C GLY A 90 -31.03 -27.82 -57.54
N GLY A 91 -30.55 -26.92 -58.41
CA GLY A 91 -30.17 -25.56 -58.04
C GLY A 91 -31.35 -24.70 -57.59
N ASP A 92 -31.17 -23.95 -56.51
CA ASP A 92 -32.14 -22.98 -55.99
C ASP A 92 -31.91 -21.59 -56.60
N HIS A 93 -32.96 -21.02 -57.17
CA HIS A 93 -32.96 -19.75 -57.87
C HIS A 93 -34.06 -18.83 -57.34
N VAL A 94 -33.86 -17.52 -57.46
CA VAL A 94 -34.87 -16.50 -57.19
C VAL A 94 -35.17 -15.78 -58.50
N LEU A 95 -36.41 -15.91 -58.97
CA LEU A 95 -36.89 -15.28 -60.19
C LEU A 95 -37.73 -14.06 -59.85
N ARG A 96 -37.40 -12.91 -60.43
CA ARG A 96 -38.30 -11.76 -60.45
C ARG A 96 -39.19 -11.85 -61.69
N VAL A 97 -40.49 -11.95 -61.46
CA VAL A 97 -41.52 -12.14 -62.47
C VAL A 97 -42.43 -10.92 -62.52
N CYS A 98 -42.53 -10.27 -63.68
CA CYS A 98 -43.37 -9.11 -63.90
C CYS A 98 -44.42 -9.42 -64.96
N GLY A 99 -45.71 -9.36 -64.62
CA GLY A 99 -46.81 -9.65 -65.54
C GLY A 99 -47.63 -8.41 -65.91
N HIS A 100 -48.04 -8.31 -67.17
CA HIS A 100 -48.88 -7.23 -67.68
C HIS A 100 -49.85 -7.72 -68.78
N ARG A 101 -51.10 -7.25 -68.73
CA ARG A 101 -52.10 -7.46 -69.80
C ARG A 101 -52.02 -6.34 -70.83
N VAL A 102 -51.70 -6.70 -72.07
CA VAL A 102 -51.63 -5.79 -73.22
C VAL A 102 -52.95 -5.90 -73.99
N ALA A 103 -53.78 -4.85 -73.95
CA ALA A 103 -55.03 -4.78 -74.71
C ALA A 103 -54.76 -4.35 -76.16
N GLY A 104 -55.38 -5.03 -77.12
CA GLY A 104 -55.43 -4.61 -78.52
C GLY A 104 -56.83 -4.17 -78.94
N ASP A 105 -56.98 -3.76 -80.20
CA ASP A 105 -58.23 -3.16 -80.74
C ASP A 105 -59.46 -4.10 -80.75
N SER A 106 -59.27 -5.40 -80.46
CA SER A 106 -60.31 -6.43 -80.35
C SER A 106 -59.91 -7.48 -79.30
N TYR A 107 -60.87 -8.26 -78.78
CA TYR A 107 -60.57 -9.37 -77.83
C TYR A 107 -59.57 -10.38 -78.43
N GLU A 108 -59.64 -10.64 -79.74
CA GLU A 108 -58.68 -11.44 -80.51
C GLU A 108 -57.24 -10.86 -80.57
N ARG A 109 -57.03 -9.62 -80.09
CA ARG A 109 -55.72 -8.94 -80.03
C ARG A 109 -55.32 -8.58 -78.59
N THR A 110 -55.81 -9.30 -77.59
CA THR A 110 -55.38 -9.10 -76.19
C THR A 110 -54.36 -10.17 -75.79
N TRP A 111 -53.21 -9.73 -75.28
CA TRP A 111 -52.13 -10.62 -74.83
C TRP A 111 -51.82 -10.42 -73.36
N PHE A 112 -51.33 -11.47 -72.72
CA PHE A 112 -50.62 -11.36 -71.45
C PHE A 112 -49.13 -11.51 -71.72
N ALA A 113 -48.34 -10.52 -71.28
CA ALA A 113 -46.89 -10.53 -71.38
C ALA A 113 -46.28 -10.62 -69.98
N CYS A 114 -45.33 -11.53 -69.82
CA CYS A 114 -44.61 -11.73 -68.57
C CYS A 114 -43.10 -11.68 -68.83
N ALA A 115 -42.41 -10.81 -68.08
CA ALA A 115 -40.95 -10.75 -68.06
C ALA A 115 -40.42 -11.51 -66.85
N THR A 116 -39.41 -12.35 -67.05
CA THR A 116 -38.74 -13.07 -65.97
C THR A 116 -37.25 -12.75 -65.97
N VAL A 117 -36.64 -12.52 -64.81
CA VAL A 117 -35.20 -12.38 -64.64
C VAL A 117 -34.72 -13.18 -63.42
N ASP A 118 -33.63 -13.91 -63.56
CA ASP A 118 -32.96 -14.56 -62.43
C ASP A 118 -32.16 -13.50 -61.65
N ILE A 119 -32.49 -13.31 -60.38
CA ILE A 119 -31.87 -12.34 -59.45
C ILE A 119 -31.09 -13.03 -58.32
N THR A 120 -30.80 -14.32 -58.46
CA THR A 120 -30.18 -15.15 -57.39
C THR A 120 -28.86 -14.56 -56.88
N ASP A 121 -27.95 -14.17 -57.77
CA ASP A 121 -26.65 -13.60 -57.39
C ASP A 121 -26.79 -12.25 -56.68
N GLN A 122 -27.72 -11.41 -57.14
CA GLN A 122 -28.00 -10.11 -56.52
C GLN A 122 -28.59 -10.30 -55.11
N ARG A 123 -29.48 -11.28 -54.94
CA ARG A 123 -30.08 -11.58 -53.64
C ARG A 123 -29.05 -12.16 -52.68
N ARG A 124 -28.21 -13.09 -53.12
CA ARG A 124 -27.13 -13.67 -52.31
C ARG A 124 -26.14 -12.59 -51.83
N LEU A 125 -25.74 -11.67 -52.70
CA LEU A 125 -24.84 -10.58 -52.29
C LEU A 125 -25.50 -9.65 -51.26
N HIS A 126 -26.78 -9.31 -51.46
CA HIS A 126 -27.54 -8.49 -50.52
C HIS A 126 -27.69 -9.17 -49.15
N ASP A 127 -28.09 -10.45 -49.13
CA ASP A 127 -28.28 -11.24 -47.92
C ASP A 127 -26.94 -11.51 -47.18
N GLN A 128 -25.79 -11.48 -47.88
CA GLN A 128 -24.46 -11.55 -47.27
C GLN A 128 -23.97 -10.23 -46.67
N LEU A 129 -24.33 -9.09 -47.27
CA LEU A 129 -23.89 -7.77 -46.80
C LEU A 129 -24.67 -7.29 -45.58
N LEU A 130 -25.96 -7.64 -45.48
CA LEU A 130 -26.81 -7.13 -44.40
C LEU A 130 -26.34 -7.56 -43.00
N PRO A 131 -26.03 -8.84 -42.72
CA PRO A 131 -25.50 -9.24 -41.42
C PRO A 131 -24.13 -8.60 -41.12
N ALA A 132 -23.25 -8.49 -42.12
CA ALA A 132 -21.94 -7.89 -41.95
C ALA A 132 -22.02 -6.39 -41.58
N CYS A 133 -22.98 -5.66 -42.14
CA CYS A 133 -23.25 -4.26 -41.77
C CYS A 133 -23.77 -4.15 -40.33
N CYS A 134 -24.75 -4.99 -39.95
CA CYS A 134 -25.27 -5.01 -38.58
C CYS A 134 -24.20 -5.38 -37.54
N ASP A 135 -23.38 -6.39 -37.83
CA ASP A 135 -22.29 -6.82 -36.95
C ASP A 135 -21.24 -5.71 -36.78
N LEU A 136 -20.95 -4.94 -37.84
CA LEU A 136 -20.04 -3.81 -37.78
C LEU A 136 -20.61 -2.65 -36.95
N GLU A 137 -21.88 -2.31 -37.12
CA GLU A 137 -22.55 -1.28 -36.33
C GLU A 137 -22.58 -1.66 -34.84
N HIS A 138 -22.91 -2.92 -34.53
CA HIS A 138 -22.92 -3.40 -33.15
C HIS A 138 -21.51 -3.42 -32.54
N ALA A 139 -20.50 -3.83 -33.31
CA ALA A 139 -19.10 -3.77 -32.85
C ALA A 139 -18.63 -2.33 -32.59
N GLN A 140 -19.07 -1.37 -33.42
CA GLN A 140 -18.80 0.06 -33.23
C GLN A 140 -19.46 0.60 -31.96
N GLU A 141 -20.71 0.23 -31.69
CA GLU A 141 -21.43 0.60 -30.48
C GLU A 141 -20.74 0.06 -29.22
N ILE A 142 -20.39 -1.25 -29.19
CA ILE A 142 -19.68 -1.87 -28.07
C ILE A 142 -18.31 -1.21 -27.82
N ALA A 143 -17.59 -0.87 -28.90
CA ALA A 143 -16.26 -0.26 -28.80
C ALA A 143 -16.29 1.26 -28.58
N HIS A 144 -17.48 1.87 -28.56
CA HIS A 144 -17.70 3.33 -28.58
C HIS A 144 -16.87 4.03 -29.67
N LEU A 145 -16.88 3.45 -30.87
CA LEU A 145 -16.03 3.83 -31.99
C LEU A 145 -16.88 4.23 -33.20
N GLY A 146 -16.74 5.49 -33.62
CA GLY A 146 -17.34 6.01 -34.84
C GLY A 146 -16.35 6.06 -36.00
N THR A 147 -16.81 5.85 -37.22
CA THR A 147 -16.02 6.11 -38.44
C THR A 147 -16.42 7.43 -39.08
N TRP A 148 -15.50 8.14 -39.72
CA TRP A 148 -15.78 9.39 -40.43
C TRP A 148 -14.82 9.58 -41.60
N THR A 149 -15.26 10.35 -42.59
CA THR A 149 -14.45 10.73 -43.75
C THR A 149 -14.55 12.23 -43.93
N ALA A 150 -13.42 12.93 -44.03
CA ALA A 150 -13.38 14.35 -44.33
C ALA A 150 -12.77 14.60 -45.71
N ASP A 151 -13.46 15.32 -46.58
CA ASP A 151 -12.95 15.73 -47.88
C ASP A 151 -11.91 16.85 -47.73
N ALA A 152 -10.74 16.68 -48.35
CA ALA A 152 -9.60 17.57 -48.17
C ALA A 152 -9.78 18.94 -48.84
N ARG A 153 -10.68 19.06 -49.84
CA ARG A 153 -10.89 20.30 -50.59
C ARG A 153 -12.05 21.12 -50.04
N THR A 154 -13.13 20.45 -49.65
CA THR A 154 -14.37 21.08 -49.21
C THR A 154 -14.47 21.18 -47.69
N GLY A 155 -13.71 20.36 -46.96
CA GLY A 155 -13.78 20.27 -45.50
C GLY A 155 -15.09 19.67 -44.99
N ILE A 156 -15.87 19.03 -45.88
CA ILE A 156 -17.11 18.34 -45.52
C ILE A 156 -16.74 17.01 -44.89
N VAL A 157 -17.38 16.72 -43.75
CA VAL A 157 -17.27 15.47 -43.01
C VAL A 157 -18.53 14.64 -43.25
N GLU A 158 -18.32 13.42 -43.71
CA GLU A 158 -19.35 12.42 -43.93
C GLU A 158 -19.14 11.26 -42.96
N THR A 159 -20.24 10.78 -42.37
CA THR A 159 -20.24 9.56 -41.58
C THR A 159 -21.57 8.85 -41.72
N SER A 160 -21.50 7.54 -41.86
CA SER A 160 -22.67 6.64 -41.77
C SER A 160 -22.73 5.92 -40.42
N SER A 161 -21.77 6.20 -39.51
CA SER A 161 -21.69 5.55 -38.20
C SER A 161 -22.58 6.30 -37.21
N PRO A 162 -23.65 5.68 -36.67
CA PRO A 162 -24.45 6.29 -35.60
C PRO A 162 -23.59 6.76 -34.42
N GLU A 163 -22.50 6.02 -34.17
CA GLU A 163 -21.64 6.27 -33.03
C GLU A 163 -20.72 7.48 -33.23
N ALA A 164 -20.32 7.78 -34.48
CA ALA A 164 -19.65 9.04 -34.79
C ALA A 164 -20.56 10.24 -34.52
N TYR A 165 -21.84 10.16 -34.88
CA TYR A 165 -22.81 11.23 -34.59
C TYR A 165 -22.99 11.46 -33.09
N ARG A 166 -23.07 10.37 -32.29
CA ARG A 166 -23.12 10.46 -30.83
C ARG A 166 -21.88 11.13 -30.25
N ILE A 167 -20.69 10.73 -30.70
CA ILE A 167 -19.41 11.30 -30.21
C ILE A 167 -19.23 12.76 -30.66
N PHE A 168 -19.72 13.13 -31.85
CA PHE A 168 -19.69 14.52 -32.29
C PHE A 168 -20.78 15.40 -31.67
N SER A 169 -21.74 14.83 -30.93
CA SER A 169 -22.95 15.52 -30.47
C SER A 169 -23.75 16.15 -31.62
N MET A 170 -23.92 15.41 -32.72
CA MET A 170 -24.64 15.87 -33.90
C MET A 170 -25.78 14.91 -34.24
N HIS A 171 -26.87 15.45 -34.78
CA HIS A 171 -27.96 14.63 -35.33
C HIS A 171 -27.60 14.19 -36.75
N GLN A 172 -28.10 13.04 -37.21
CA GLN A 172 -27.88 12.56 -38.59
C GLN A 172 -28.39 13.54 -39.65
N ASP A 173 -29.41 14.35 -39.31
CA ASP A 173 -29.94 15.40 -40.18
C ASP A 173 -29.07 16.66 -40.26
N SER A 174 -27.94 16.72 -39.53
CA SER A 174 -27.06 17.90 -39.46
C SER A 174 -26.12 18.04 -40.67
N LEU A 175 -26.42 17.36 -41.78
CA LEU A 175 -25.57 17.34 -42.97
C LEU A 175 -25.79 18.59 -43.85
N PRO A 176 -24.74 19.15 -44.47
CA PRO A 176 -23.35 18.70 -44.40
C PRO A 176 -22.64 19.17 -43.12
N ILE A 177 -21.92 18.27 -42.44
CA ILE A 177 -21.05 18.61 -41.30
C ILE A 177 -19.76 19.20 -41.88
N ARG A 178 -19.29 20.35 -41.38
CA ARG A 178 -17.97 20.90 -41.76
C ARG A 178 -16.95 20.71 -40.64
N LEU A 179 -15.67 20.62 -41.00
CA LEU A 179 -14.57 20.58 -40.03
C LEU A 179 -14.60 21.78 -39.05
N GLU A 180 -15.05 22.95 -39.50
CA GLU A 180 -15.21 24.13 -38.64
C GLU A 180 -16.29 23.92 -37.55
N ASP A 181 -17.37 23.21 -37.86
CA ASP A 181 -18.43 22.92 -36.89
C ASP A 181 -17.94 21.96 -35.81
N LEU A 182 -17.08 21.01 -36.19
CA LEU A 182 -16.40 20.12 -35.24
C LEU A 182 -15.37 20.88 -34.38
N ASN A 183 -14.62 21.82 -34.96
CA ASN A 183 -13.64 22.62 -34.23
C ASN A 183 -14.28 23.44 -33.10
N ARG A 184 -15.51 23.96 -33.30
CA ARG A 184 -16.24 24.71 -32.27
C ARG A 184 -16.62 23.87 -31.04
N ARG A 185 -16.56 22.55 -31.16
CA ARG A 185 -16.86 21.60 -30.09
C ARG A 185 -15.59 21.05 -29.43
N ILE A 186 -14.41 21.57 -29.75
CA ILE A 186 -13.16 21.19 -29.08
C ILE A 186 -12.91 22.17 -27.94
N ASP A 187 -12.45 21.68 -26.79
CA ASP A 187 -12.02 22.53 -25.68
C ASP A 187 -10.98 23.57 -26.17
N PRO A 188 -11.11 24.85 -25.80
CA PRO A 188 -10.22 25.90 -26.28
C PRO A 188 -8.73 25.63 -26.03
N GLY A 189 -8.38 24.91 -24.96
CA GLY A 189 -7.00 24.54 -24.64
C GLY A 189 -6.42 23.43 -25.53
N ASP A 190 -7.27 22.67 -26.24
CA ASP A 190 -6.86 21.58 -27.13
C ASP A 190 -6.95 21.95 -28.62
N LEU A 191 -7.70 23.00 -28.97
CA LEU A 191 -8.05 23.36 -30.35
C LEU A 191 -6.82 23.56 -31.27
N GLU A 192 -5.85 24.37 -30.84
CA GLU A 192 -4.66 24.69 -31.65
C GLU A 192 -3.87 23.42 -32.00
N ARG A 193 -3.69 22.53 -31.01
CA ARG A 193 -2.98 21.26 -31.19
C ARG A 193 -3.71 20.32 -32.16
N VAL A 194 -5.03 20.24 -32.05
CA VAL A 194 -5.85 19.38 -32.92
C VAL A 194 -5.83 19.87 -34.36
N VAL A 195 -6.00 21.19 -34.58
CA VAL A 195 -5.96 21.79 -35.92
C VAL A 195 -4.58 21.58 -36.55
N ALA A 196 -3.50 21.85 -35.81
CA ALA A 196 -2.13 21.67 -36.30
C ALA A 196 -1.81 20.21 -36.64
N ALA A 197 -2.30 19.24 -35.85
CA ALA A 197 -2.12 17.83 -36.16
C ALA A 197 -2.88 17.41 -37.43
N ARG A 198 -4.09 17.92 -37.63
CA ARG A 198 -4.88 17.66 -38.84
C ARG A 198 -4.23 18.28 -40.09
N GLU A 199 -3.74 19.50 -40.00
CA GLU A 199 -3.02 20.17 -41.09
C GLU A 199 -1.73 19.43 -41.46
N ARG A 200 -0.96 18.97 -40.46
CA ARG A 200 0.23 18.15 -40.70
C ARG A 200 -0.09 16.86 -41.44
N ALA A 201 -1.16 16.16 -41.07
CA ALA A 201 -1.56 14.94 -41.75
C ALA A 201 -1.93 15.17 -43.23
N PHE A 202 -2.49 16.33 -43.58
CA PHE A 202 -2.78 16.69 -44.98
C PHE A 202 -1.55 17.16 -45.78
N THR A 203 -0.53 17.69 -45.11
CA THR A 203 0.61 18.37 -45.77
C THR A 203 1.90 17.54 -45.78
N VAL A 204 2.08 16.67 -44.79
CA VAL A 204 3.27 15.84 -44.63
C VAL A 204 2.98 14.42 -45.12
N PRO A 205 3.61 13.96 -46.22
CA PRO A 205 3.38 12.62 -46.74
C PRO A 205 3.71 11.53 -45.70
N GLY A 206 2.76 10.63 -45.44
CA GLY A 206 2.93 9.51 -44.51
C GLY A 206 2.65 9.83 -43.03
N GLU A 207 2.39 11.10 -42.69
CA GLU A 207 1.99 11.48 -41.33
C GLU A 207 0.53 11.09 -41.08
N ARG A 208 0.28 10.38 -39.99
CA ARG A 208 -1.08 10.00 -39.56
C ARG A 208 -1.66 11.07 -38.66
N TYR A 209 -2.95 11.36 -38.82
CA TYR A 209 -3.67 12.16 -37.83
C TYR A 209 -3.88 11.31 -36.58
N ASN A 210 -3.31 11.70 -35.45
CA ASN A 210 -3.47 11.03 -34.17
C ASN A 210 -3.56 12.07 -33.06
N CYS A 211 -4.74 12.25 -32.48
CA CYS A 211 -4.96 13.22 -31.43
C CYS A 211 -5.97 12.75 -30.39
N GLN A 212 -5.63 12.95 -29.12
CA GLN A 212 -6.56 12.90 -28.01
C GLN A 212 -6.91 14.32 -27.57
N TYR A 213 -8.18 14.64 -27.38
CA TYR A 213 -8.64 15.97 -27.02
C TYR A 213 -9.96 15.93 -26.26
N ARG A 214 -10.31 17.04 -25.62
CA ARG A 214 -11.61 17.21 -24.96
C ARG A 214 -12.62 17.77 -25.95
N ALA A 215 -13.72 17.06 -26.13
CA ALA A 215 -14.88 17.49 -26.90
C ALA A 215 -15.97 18.01 -25.95
N VAL A 216 -16.46 19.22 -26.20
CA VAL A 216 -17.52 19.89 -25.46
C VAL A 216 -18.86 19.58 -26.12
N HIS A 217 -19.70 18.86 -25.40
CA HIS A 217 -21.04 18.46 -25.82
C HIS A 217 -22.07 19.55 -25.48
N ALA A 218 -23.31 19.40 -25.97
CA ALA A 218 -24.42 20.24 -25.51
C ALA A 218 -24.62 20.04 -24.00
N HIS A 219 -24.91 21.11 -23.26
CA HIS A 219 -25.00 21.17 -21.79
C HIS A 219 -23.66 21.12 -21.00
N ASP A 220 -22.53 21.52 -21.59
CA ASP A 220 -21.19 21.58 -20.95
C ASP A 220 -20.64 20.21 -20.47
N ASP A 221 -21.17 19.10 -20.97
CA ASP A 221 -20.57 17.77 -20.77
C ASP A 221 -19.26 17.66 -21.56
N VAL A 222 -18.17 17.23 -20.91
CA VAL A 222 -16.84 17.16 -21.51
C VAL A 222 -16.46 15.70 -21.71
N ARG A 223 -16.19 15.33 -22.96
CA ARG A 223 -15.75 13.98 -23.32
C ARG A 223 -14.30 13.96 -23.76
N HIS A 224 -13.57 12.95 -23.31
CA HIS A 224 -12.25 12.67 -23.83
C HIS A 224 -12.38 11.78 -25.07
N VAL A 225 -11.93 12.29 -26.21
CA VAL A 225 -12.00 11.55 -27.48
C VAL A 225 -10.60 11.27 -28.03
N HIS A 226 -10.43 10.11 -28.64
CA HIS A 226 -9.25 9.76 -29.42
C HIS A 226 -9.63 9.64 -30.88
N SER A 227 -9.05 10.48 -31.73
CA SER A 227 -9.27 10.43 -33.17
C SER A 227 -7.99 10.05 -33.91
N LEU A 228 -8.12 9.05 -34.78
CA LEU A 228 -7.04 8.51 -35.62
C LEU A 228 -7.51 8.50 -37.07
N ALA A 229 -6.72 9.02 -38.01
CA ALA A 229 -7.07 9.00 -39.42
C ALA A 229 -5.86 8.90 -40.35
N ASP A 230 -6.08 8.27 -41.50
CA ASP A 230 -5.14 8.22 -42.62
C ASP A 230 -5.63 9.13 -43.75
N VAL A 231 -4.71 9.78 -44.45
CA VAL A 231 -5.00 10.60 -45.63
C VAL A 231 -4.83 9.76 -46.89
N THR A 232 -5.87 9.73 -47.71
CA THR A 232 -5.83 9.14 -49.04
C THR A 232 -5.53 10.22 -50.08
N THR A 233 -4.65 9.92 -51.02
CA THR A 233 -4.18 10.85 -52.06
C THR A 233 -4.63 10.42 -53.45
N ASP A 234 -4.60 11.34 -54.40
CA ASP A 234 -4.77 11.05 -55.82
C ASP A 234 -3.49 10.47 -56.45
N ALA A 235 -3.55 10.13 -57.74
CA ALA A 235 -2.42 9.60 -58.49
C ALA A 235 -1.23 10.58 -58.60
N ALA A 236 -1.44 11.87 -58.34
CA ALA A 236 -0.41 12.91 -58.33
C ALA A 236 0.15 13.17 -56.91
N GLY A 237 -0.34 12.45 -55.88
CA GLY A 237 0.09 12.59 -54.49
C GLY A 237 -0.62 13.72 -53.73
N SER A 238 -1.65 14.35 -54.30
CA SER A 238 -2.42 15.40 -53.61
C SER A 238 -3.48 14.79 -52.69
N PRO A 239 -3.72 15.33 -51.48
CA PRO A 239 -4.70 14.80 -50.55
C PRO A 239 -6.12 14.92 -51.10
N LEU A 240 -6.87 13.81 -51.10
CA LEU A 240 -8.27 13.74 -51.53
C LEU A 240 -9.22 13.76 -50.33
N ARG A 241 -9.03 12.84 -49.38
CA ARG A 241 -9.87 12.70 -48.19
C ARG A 241 -9.11 12.05 -47.05
N MET A 242 -9.51 12.38 -45.83
CA MET A 242 -9.02 11.79 -44.60
C MET A 242 -10.08 10.81 -44.08
N VAL A 243 -9.71 9.54 -43.92
CA VAL A 243 -10.61 8.49 -43.43
C VAL A 243 -10.14 8.10 -42.04
N GLY A 244 -11.02 8.21 -41.06
CA GLY A 244 -10.66 8.08 -39.67
C GLY A 244 -11.68 7.38 -38.81
N VAL A 245 -11.22 7.07 -37.60
CA VAL A 245 -12.02 6.62 -36.47
C VAL A 245 -11.99 7.70 -35.39
N ILE A 246 -13.04 7.72 -34.59
CA ILE A 246 -13.12 8.50 -33.37
C ILE A 246 -13.68 7.60 -32.27
N GLN A 247 -13.01 7.58 -31.12
CA GLN A 247 -13.40 6.78 -29.98
C GLN A 247 -13.64 7.66 -28.76
N ASP A 248 -14.72 7.41 -28.03
CA ASP A 248 -14.94 7.98 -26.70
C ASP A 248 -14.07 7.21 -25.68
N ILE A 249 -13.06 7.87 -25.13
CA ILE A 249 -12.13 7.30 -24.14
C ILE A 249 -12.37 7.89 -22.75
N THR A 250 -13.52 8.52 -22.50
CA THR A 250 -13.85 9.19 -21.24
C THR A 250 -13.82 8.21 -20.06
N GLU A 251 -14.52 7.08 -20.16
CA GLU A 251 -14.52 6.06 -19.10
C GLU A 251 -13.14 5.45 -18.87
N ILE A 252 -12.38 5.22 -19.95
CA ILE A 252 -11.00 4.71 -19.86
C ILE A 252 -10.12 5.71 -19.11
N ARG A 253 -10.24 7.01 -19.40
CA ARG A 253 -9.49 8.08 -18.72
C ARG A 253 -9.89 8.20 -17.26
N HIS A 254 -11.18 8.16 -16.93
CA HIS A 254 -11.65 8.18 -15.55
C HIS A 254 -11.18 6.95 -14.78
N ALA A 255 -11.28 5.76 -15.35
CA ALA A 255 -10.78 4.53 -14.74
C ALA A 255 -9.26 4.60 -14.51
N GLN A 256 -8.48 5.12 -15.47
CA GLN A 256 -7.04 5.31 -15.31
C GLN A 256 -6.70 6.32 -14.20
N GLN A 257 -7.42 7.44 -14.13
CA GLN A 257 -7.24 8.43 -13.08
C GLN A 257 -7.60 7.86 -11.71
N GLU A 258 -8.68 7.10 -11.62
CA GLU A 258 -9.11 6.47 -10.38
C GLU A 258 -8.14 5.36 -9.95
N ILE A 259 -7.63 4.56 -10.89
CA ILE A 259 -6.55 3.59 -10.62
C ILE A 259 -5.31 4.30 -10.08
N GLN A 260 -4.90 5.43 -10.68
CA GLN A 260 -3.77 6.21 -10.16
C GLN A 260 -4.06 6.77 -8.77
N ARG A 261 -5.28 7.27 -8.53
CA ARG A 261 -5.72 7.77 -7.23
C ARG A 261 -5.63 6.67 -6.17
N LEU A 262 -6.22 5.51 -6.43
CA LEU A 262 -6.21 4.34 -5.53
C LEU A 262 -4.80 3.76 -5.32
N ALA A 263 -3.94 3.82 -6.35
CA ALA A 263 -2.58 3.29 -6.26
C ALA A 263 -1.65 4.18 -5.42
N PHE A 264 -1.85 5.50 -5.42
CA PHE A 264 -0.87 6.45 -4.89
C PHE A 264 -1.39 7.38 -3.80
N PHE A 265 -2.69 7.43 -3.52
CA PHE A 265 -3.29 8.31 -2.52
C PHE A 265 -4.14 7.54 -1.51
N ASP A 266 -4.28 8.11 -0.33
CA ASP A 266 -5.14 7.63 0.75
C ASP A 266 -6.56 8.21 0.59
N ASP A 267 -7.59 7.36 0.66
CA ASP A 267 -8.97 7.76 0.40
C ASP A 267 -9.54 8.74 1.43
N THR A 268 -9.11 8.65 2.70
CA THR A 268 -9.65 9.49 3.77
C THR A 268 -9.05 10.89 3.76
N THR A 269 -7.74 10.98 3.57
CA THR A 269 -6.98 12.24 3.74
C THR A 269 -6.58 12.88 2.42
N VAL A 270 -6.70 12.16 1.30
CA VAL A 270 -6.25 12.56 -0.04
C VAL A 270 -4.74 12.81 -0.10
N LEU A 271 -3.99 12.42 0.95
CA LEU A 271 -2.53 12.50 0.97
C LEU A 271 -1.92 11.35 0.16
N PRO A 272 -0.68 11.50 -0.32
CA PRO A 272 0.06 10.38 -0.88
C PRO A 272 0.11 9.21 0.11
N ASN A 273 -0.06 7.99 -0.39
CA ASN A 273 -0.05 6.78 0.42
C ASN A 273 1.38 6.23 0.61
N ARG A 274 1.50 5.09 1.27
CA ARG A 274 2.78 4.42 1.51
C ARG A 274 3.59 4.13 0.23
N VAL A 275 2.93 3.79 -0.87
CA VAL A 275 3.60 3.48 -2.14
C VAL A 275 4.21 4.75 -2.74
N ALA A 276 3.43 5.83 -2.82
CA ALA A 276 3.88 7.12 -3.33
C ALA A 276 5.01 7.72 -2.47
N MET A 277 4.86 7.66 -1.15
CA MET A 277 5.90 8.08 -0.19
C MET A 277 7.21 7.35 -0.43
N ARG A 278 7.17 6.02 -0.55
CA ARG A 278 8.38 5.21 -0.75
C ARG A 278 9.06 5.54 -2.09
N GLN A 279 8.30 5.64 -3.17
CA GLN A 279 8.84 6.02 -4.48
C GLN A 279 9.49 7.41 -4.44
N ARG A 280 8.88 8.37 -3.74
CA ARG A 280 9.45 9.70 -3.55
C ARG A 280 10.76 9.64 -2.76
N LEU A 281 10.79 8.88 -1.66
CA LEU A 281 11.98 8.70 -0.84
C LEU A 281 13.12 8.04 -1.63
N GLU A 282 12.84 6.96 -2.37
CA GLU A 282 13.80 6.29 -3.24
C GLU A 282 14.36 7.21 -4.32
N ALA A 283 13.50 8.02 -4.96
CA ALA A 283 13.92 9.00 -5.96
C ALA A 283 14.86 10.07 -5.39
N LEU A 284 14.59 10.53 -4.16
CA LEU A 284 15.43 11.52 -3.47
C LEU A 284 16.78 10.94 -3.06
N LEU A 285 16.81 9.69 -2.57
CA LEU A 285 18.05 9.02 -2.17
C LEU A 285 18.90 8.57 -3.37
N GLY A 286 18.28 8.28 -4.51
CA GLY A 286 18.94 7.83 -5.75
C GLY A 286 19.34 8.94 -6.72
N ALA A 287 19.09 10.22 -6.41
CA ALA A 287 19.34 11.33 -7.32
C ALA A 287 20.84 11.51 -7.64
N PRO A 288 21.25 11.67 -8.91
CA PRO A 288 22.64 11.89 -9.28
C PRO A 288 23.12 13.30 -8.86
N GLY A 289 24.21 13.37 -8.08
CA GLY A 289 24.79 14.63 -7.60
C GLY A 289 25.37 14.52 -6.19
N PRO A 290 25.82 15.63 -5.57
CA PRO A 290 26.20 15.62 -4.16
C PRO A 290 24.97 15.26 -3.31
N ALA A 291 25.10 14.20 -2.50
CA ALA A 291 24.02 13.69 -1.67
C ALA A 291 23.56 14.76 -0.68
N MET A 292 22.38 15.33 -0.92
CA MET A 292 21.72 16.19 0.06
C MET A 292 21.14 15.31 1.18
N PRO A 293 21.29 15.70 2.46
CA PRO A 293 20.65 14.98 3.55
C PRO A 293 19.13 14.90 3.36
N VAL A 294 18.54 13.76 3.68
CA VAL A 294 17.08 13.56 3.66
C VAL A 294 16.65 13.05 5.02
N ALA A 295 15.77 13.79 5.68
CA ALA A 295 15.16 13.37 6.92
C ALA A 295 13.78 12.74 6.66
N LEU A 296 13.51 11.63 7.33
CA LEU A 296 12.22 10.97 7.37
C LEU A 296 11.70 11.01 8.80
N LEU A 297 10.53 11.63 8.97
CA LEU A 297 9.80 11.68 10.24
C LEU A 297 8.58 10.78 10.11
N ILE A 298 8.32 9.94 11.11
CA ILE A 298 7.11 9.16 11.25
C ILE A 298 6.34 9.74 12.44
N VAL A 299 5.07 10.09 12.22
CA VAL A 299 4.15 10.64 13.22
C VAL A 299 3.07 9.60 13.49
N GLU A 300 3.02 9.06 14.70
CA GLU A 300 2.05 8.06 15.13
C GLU A 300 1.11 8.63 16.20
N LEU A 301 -0.20 8.47 15.97
CA LEU A 301 -1.24 8.81 16.94
C LEU A 301 -1.40 7.69 17.98
N PRO A 302 -1.18 7.95 19.28
CA PRO A 302 -1.43 6.98 20.33
C PRO A 302 -2.93 6.66 20.44
N SER A 303 -3.25 5.42 20.84
CA SER A 303 -4.63 4.99 21.13
C SER A 303 -5.67 5.24 20.02
N PHE A 304 -5.27 5.48 18.77
CA PHE A 304 -6.21 5.69 17.65
C PHE A 304 -7.19 4.53 17.47
N ARG A 305 -6.75 3.30 17.75
CA ARG A 305 -7.62 2.11 17.73
C ARG A 305 -8.77 2.23 18.74
N GLU A 306 -8.49 2.71 19.95
CA GLU A 306 -9.48 2.90 21.01
C GLU A 306 -10.45 4.03 20.66
N ILE A 307 -9.94 5.12 20.08
CA ILE A 307 -10.74 6.22 19.55
C ILE A 307 -11.70 5.70 18.47
N ASN A 308 -11.21 4.91 17.53
CA ASN A 308 -12.02 4.37 16.44
C ASN A 308 -13.10 3.40 16.95
N LEU A 309 -12.78 2.56 17.94
CA LEU A 309 -13.75 1.66 18.58
C LEU A 309 -14.81 2.42 19.39
N THR A 310 -14.47 3.56 19.97
CA THR A 310 -15.35 4.33 20.86
C THR A 310 -16.24 5.31 20.09
N LEU A 311 -15.68 6.01 19.10
CA LEU A 311 -16.35 7.09 18.37
C LEU A 311 -16.88 6.67 17.00
N GLY A 312 -16.50 5.49 16.50
CA GLY A 312 -16.87 4.96 15.20
C GLY A 312 -16.04 5.54 14.04
N HIS A 313 -16.09 4.84 12.91
CA HIS A 313 -15.25 5.10 11.73
C HIS A 313 -15.33 6.52 11.19
N VAL A 314 -16.53 7.09 11.07
CA VAL A 314 -16.74 8.44 10.49
C VAL A 314 -16.03 9.53 11.31
N ASN A 315 -16.08 9.42 12.63
CA ASN A 315 -15.42 10.38 13.53
C ASN A 315 -13.89 10.18 13.54
N ALA A 316 -13.44 8.92 13.45
CA ALA A 316 -12.01 8.61 13.32
C ALA A 316 -11.43 9.14 12.01
N ASP A 317 -12.17 9.03 10.91
CA ASP A 317 -11.80 9.58 9.60
C ASP A 317 -11.75 11.12 9.61
N THR A 318 -12.70 11.75 10.30
CA THR A 318 -12.69 13.21 10.51
C THR A 318 -11.44 13.65 11.27
N LEU A 319 -11.09 12.94 12.35
CA LEU A 319 -9.85 13.17 13.10
C LEU A 319 -8.61 13.04 12.21
N LEU A 320 -8.53 12.01 11.36
CA LEU A 320 -7.41 11.83 10.44
C LEU A 320 -7.30 12.99 9.44
N GLY A 321 -8.43 13.49 8.95
CA GLY A 321 -8.49 14.69 8.11
C GLY A 321 -8.01 15.95 8.84
N ASP A 322 -8.37 16.13 10.10
CA ASP A 322 -7.91 17.26 10.93
C ASP A 322 -6.41 17.18 11.23
N VAL A 323 -5.91 15.98 11.53
CA VAL A 323 -4.48 15.72 11.71
C VAL A 323 -3.72 16.04 10.43
N ALA A 324 -4.18 15.55 9.28
CA ALA A 324 -3.58 15.82 7.98
C ALA A 324 -3.48 17.33 7.70
N ARG A 325 -4.57 18.08 7.91
CA ARG A 325 -4.61 19.54 7.74
C ARG A 325 -3.67 20.25 8.71
N ARG A 326 -3.64 19.84 9.97
CA ARG A 326 -2.79 20.45 10.99
C ARG A 326 -1.31 20.28 10.66
N VAL A 327 -0.89 19.07 10.31
CA VAL A 327 0.50 18.81 9.92
C VAL A 327 0.82 19.55 8.62
N ALA A 328 -0.03 19.47 7.59
CA ALA A 328 0.19 20.15 6.31
C ALA A 328 0.36 21.67 6.46
N GLY A 329 -0.39 22.31 7.35
CA GLY A 329 -0.28 23.75 7.62
C GLY A 329 1.05 24.21 8.23
N MET A 330 1.89 23.27 8.66
CA MET A 330 3.21 23.53 9.24
C MET A 330 4.37 23.27 8.28
N LEU A 331 4.08 22.69 7.11
CA LEU A 331 5.10 22.21 6.18
C LEU A 331 5.35 23.24 5.07
N ASP A 332 6.62 23.45 4.77
CA ASP A 332 7.05 24.23 3.60
C ASP A 332 6.80 23.43 2.31
N ALA A 333 6.83 24.12 1.15
CA ALA A 333 6.59 23.51 -0.17
C ALA A 333 7.55 22.35 -0.52
N ASP A 334 8.71 22.33 0.13
CA ASP A 334 9.80 21.38 -0.11
C ASP A 334 9.66 20.11 0.76
N MET A 335 8.69 20.11 1.68
CA MET A 335 8.39 19.01 2.59
C MET A 335 7.20 18.20 2.07
N HIS A 336 7.29 16.88 2.19
CA HIS A 336 6.25 15.99 1.67
C HIS A 336 5.56 15.23 2.79
N LEU A 337 4.27 15.51 2.99
CA LEU A 337 3.40 14.76 3.89
C LEU A 337 2.78 13.57 3.17
N SER A 338 2.66 12.44 3.86
CA SER A 338 2.00 11.24 3.37
C SER A 338 1.31 10.51 4.51
N ARG A 339 0.29 9.70 4.21
CA ARG A 339 -0.34 8.79 5.16
C ARG A 339 0.06 7.36 4.84
N THR A 340 0.74 6.69 5.76
CA THR A 340 1.43 5.42 5.50
C THR A 340 0.83 4.23 6.23
N GLY A 341 -0.06 4.48 7.19
CA GLY A 341 -0.80 3.48 7.93
C GLY A 341 -2.08 4.03 8.54
N ASN A 342 -2.77 3.19 9.33
CA ASN A 342 -4.08 3.54 9.89
C ASN A 342 -4.08 4.83 10.71
N ALA A 343 -3.03 5.03 11.51
CA ALA A 343 -2.85 6.17 12.42
C ALA A 343 -1.43 6.77 12.28
N GLN A 344 -0.80 6.57 11.13
CA GLN A 344 0.60 6.89 10.89
C GLN A 344 0.74 7.80 9.68
N PHE A 345 1.43 8.92 9.88
CA PHE A 345 1.80 9.87 8.85
C PHE A 345 3.31 9.92 8.73
N THR A 346 3.81 10.36 7.57
CA THR A 346 5.24 10.57 7.36
C THR A 346 5.51 11.91 6.72
N VAL A 347 6.60 12.53 7.15
CA VAL A 347 7.11 13.77 6.54
C VAL A 347 8.52 13.51 6.01
N ILE A 348 8.72 13.78 4.74
CA ILE A 348 10.05 13.77 4.11
C ILE A 348 10.54 15.21 4.01
N VAL A 349 11.74 15.48 4.52
CA VAL A 349 12.38 16.81 4.51
C VAL A 349 13.73 16.71 3.81
N GLN A 350 13.89 17.43 2.70
CA GLN A 350 15.14 17.48 1.94
C GLN A 350 16.07 18.58 2.47
N GLY A 351 17.38 18.33 2.47
CA GLY A 351 18.40 19.27 2.95
C GLY A 351 18.53 19.39 4.47
N SER A 352 17.75 18.62 5.22
CA SER A 352 17.67 18.71 6.68
C SER A 352 18.70 17.82 7.36
N GLN A 353 19.54 18.40 8.21
CA GLN A 353 20.39 17.62 9.11
C GLN A 353 19.60 17.16 10.35
N THR A 354 20.24 16.36 11.20
CA THR A 354 19.62 15.78 12.40
C THR A 354 18.98 16.82 13.33
N GLN A 355 19.64 17.97 13.53
CA GLN A 355 19.11 19.04 14.40
C GLN A 355 17.89 19.74 13.78
N ASP A 356 17.89 19.95 12.47
CA ASP A 356 16.75 20.55 11.75
C ASP A 356 15.53 19.62 11.81
N ALA A 357 15.76 18.33 11.55
CA ALA A 357 14.71 17.32 11.58
C ALA A 357 14.13 17.16 12.99
N ALA A 358 14.96 17.23 14.03
CA ALA A 358 14.52 17.24 15.42
C ALA A 358 13.68 18.48 15.76
N ARG A 359 14.00 19.66 15.22
CA ARG A 359 13.19 20.87 15.40
C ARG A 359 11.81 20.74 14.76
N ILE A 360 11.75 20.22 13.53
CA ILE A 360 10.48 19.97 12.83
C ILE A 360 9.66 18.92 13.59
N ALA A 361 10.28 17.84 14.05
CA ALA A 361 9.61 16.80 14.84
C ALA A 361 9.01 17.35 16.14
N ASN A 362 9.75 18.20 16.87
CA ASN A 362 9.25 18.87 18.07
C ASN A 362 8.09 19.82 17.74
N ALA A 363 8.21 20.61 16.68
CA ALA A 363 7.14 21.52 16.27
C ALA A 363 5.85 20.75 15.96
N ILE A 364 5.95 19.65 15.19
CA ILE A 364 4.81 18.77 14.91
C ILE A 364 4.24 18.22 16.22
N ALA A 365 5.07 17.68 17.12
CA ALA A 365 4.59 17.15 18.39
C ALA A 365 3.86 18.20 19.25
N THR A 366 4.40 19.42 19.36
CA THR A 366 3.77 20.54 20.09
C THR A 366 2.43 20.96 19.47
N ALA A 367 2.27 20.87 18.15
CA ALA A 367 0.98 21.16 17.51
C ALA A 367 -0.15 20.22 17.94
N PHE A 368 0.18 19.04 18.48
CA PHE A 368 -0.80 18.09 19.02
C PHE A 368 -1.20 18.40 20.47
N GLU A 369 -0.54 19.32 21.17
CA GLU A 369 -0.97 19.82 22.49
C GLU A 369 -2.30 20.58 22.42
N THR A 370 -2.68 21.08 21.23
CA THR A 370 -4.00 21.67 21.01
C THR A 370 -5.04 20.58 20.78
N THR A 371 -6.13 20.60 21.55
CA THR A 371 -7.19 19.56 21.44
C THR A 371 -7.83 19.49 20.04
N PHE A 372 -8.33 18.32 19.66
CA PHE A 372 -9.12 18.10 18.44
C PHE A 372 -10.61 18.10 18.75
N ALA A 373 -11.40 18.82 17.96
CA ALA A 373 -12.86 18.88 18.12
C ALA A 373 -13.52 17.81 17.25
N ILE A 374 -14.01 16.73 17.87
CA ILE A 374 -14.66 15.60 17.19
C ILE A 374 -16.10 15.51 17.70
N ALA A 375 -17.09 15.61 16.80
CA ALA A 375 -18.51 15.58 17.15
C ALA A 375 -18.93 16.56 18.27
N GLY A 376 -18.27 17.73 18.36
CA GLY A 376 -18.53 18.76 19.38
C GLY A 376 -17.84 18.55 20.73
N VAL A 377 -17.02 17.50 20.88
CA VAL A 377 -16.22 17.22 22.07
C VAL A 377 -14.74 17.46 21.77
N HIS A 378 -14.02 18.03 22.74
CA HIS A 378 -12.59 18.31 22.61
C HIS A 378 -11.78 17.15 23.21
N TYR A 379 -10.94 16.52 22.39
CA TYR A 379 -10.08 15.41 22.77
C TYR A 379 -8.62 15.86 22.81
N ASP A 380 -7.92 15.49 23.88
CA ASP A 380 -6.48 15.60 23.99
C ASP A 380 -5.84 14.38 23.32
N ILE A 381 -5.15 14.60 22.20
CA ILE A 381 -4.57 13.55 21.37
C ILE A 381 -3.13 13.96 21.08
N GLY A 382 -2.18 13.31 21.76
CA GLY A 382 -0.75 13.49 21.52
C GLY A 382 -0.28 12.86 20.21
N ALA A 383 1.02 12.92 19.97
CA ALA A 383 1.68 12.20 18.89
C ALA A 383 3.08 11.73 19.33
N TYR A 384 3.50 10.59 18.82
CA TYR A 384 4.88 10.13 18.89
C TYR A 384 5.56 10.35 17.54
N VAL A 385 6.68 11.09 17.53
CA VAL A 385 7.42 11.41 16.32
C VAL A 385 8.80 10.75 16.34
N GLY A 386 9.05 9.82 15.42
CA GLY A 386 10.33 9.16 15.23
C GLY A 386 11.04 9.69 14.00
N THR A 387 12.32 10.02 14.12
CA THR A 387 13.10 10.67 13.06
C THR A 387 14.32 9.85 12.68
N ALA A 388 14.56 9.65 11.37
CA ALA A 388 15.81 9.14 10.85
C ALA A 388 16.33 10.00 9.67
N VAL A 389 17.66 10.09 9.51
CA VAL A 389 18.29 10.97 8.53
C VAL A 389 19.26 10.18 7.65
N ALA A 390 19.14 10.30 6.33
CA ALA A 390 20.10 9.80 5.37
C ALA A 390 21.14 10.87 5.01
N PRO A 391 22.41 10.51 4.74
CA PRO A 391 22.96 9.15 4.77
C PRO A 391 23.43 8.68 6.16
N LEU A 392 23.25 9.49 7.22
CA LEU A 392 23.81 9.24 8.56
C LEU A 392 23.31 7.93 9.18
N HIS A 393 22.00 7.72 9.17
CA HIS A 393 21.36 6.54 9.74
C HIS A 393 21.21 5.43 8.71
N ALA A 394 20.91 5.74 7.45
CA ALA A 394 20.79 4.75 6.38
C ALA A 394 20.95 5.40 5.01
N ARG A 395 21.33 4.61 3.99
CA ARG A 395 21.40 5.06 2.58
C ARG A 395 20.25 4.54 1.73
N GLU A 396 19.53 3.53 2.20
CA GLU A 396 18.41 2.92 1.50
C GLU A 396 17.09 3.29 2.17
N ALA A 397 16.03 3.47 1.37
CA ALA A 397 14.71 3.87 1.84
C ALA A 397 14.14 2.89 2.87
N THR A 398 14.25 1.59 2.62
CA THR A 398 13.74 0.53 3.50
C THR A 398 14.38 0.57 4.88
N GLU A 399 15.70 0.74 4.95
CA GLU A 399 16.42 0.80 6.22
C GLU A 399 16.15 2.13 6.95
N LEU A 400 16.04 3.24 6.23
CA LEU A 400 15.69 4.54 6.81
C LEU A 400 14.29 4.52 7.45
N LEU A 401 13.31 3.93 6.74
CA LEU A 401 11.96 3.70 7.26
C LEU A 401 11.98 2.86 8.54
N ARG A 402 12.70 1.74 8.54
CA ARG A 402 12.85 0.89 9.73
C ARG A 402 13.40 1.68 10.92
N LYS A 403 14.45 2.46 10.70
CA LYS A 403 15.11 3.25 11.76
C LYS A 403 14.21 4.36 12.31
N ALA A 404 13.41 5.01 11.46
CA ALA A 404 12.42 5.98 11.92
C ALA A 404 11.31 5.32 12.76
N ASP A 405 10.86 4.12 12.38
CA ASP A 405 9.87 3.34 13.15
C ASP A 405 10.42 2.94 14.53
N VAL A 406 11.70 2.53 14.58
CA VAL A 406 12.39 2.25 15.86
C VAL A 406 12.40 3.49 16.76
N ALA A 407 12.66 4.68 16.18
CA ALA A 407 12.62 5.92 16.93
C ALA A 407 11.21 6.26 17.46
N VAL A 408 10.13 5.96 16.71
CA VAL A 408 8.75 6.09 17.21
C VAL A 408 8.54 5.17 18.41
N HIS A 409 8.96 3.91 18.29
CA HIS A 409 8.82 2.93 19.37
C HIS A 409 9.55 3.36 20.64
N GLN A 410 10.77 3.89 20.50
CA GLN A 410 11.55 4.43 21.61
C GLN A 410 10.88 5.66 22.23
N ALA A 411 10.36 6.58 21.42
CA ALA A 411 9.62 7.76 21.90
C ALA A 411 8.45 7.31 22.79
N ARG A 412 7.69 6.32 22.34
CA ARG A 412 6.59 5.71 23.08
C ARG A 412 7.04 5.02 24.38
N LYS A 413 8.09 4.20 24.33
CA LYS A 413 8.62 3.48 25.50
C LYS A 413 9.13 4.43 26.58
N ASN A 414 9.79 5.51 26.18
CA ASN A 414 10.42 6.48 27.08
C ASN A 414 9.47 7.61 27.51
N GLY A 415 8.21 7.59 27.06
CA GLY A 415 7.23 8.64 27.37
C GLY A 415 7.60 10.01 26.79
N ARG A 416 8.40 10.08 25.72
CA ARG A 416 8.80 11.31 25.04
C ARG A 416 7.99 11.49 23.76
N SER A 417 7.56 12.71 23.46
CA SER A 417 6.77 12.99 22.26
C SER A 417 7.57 12.85 20.96
N CYS A 418 8.90 12.99 20.99
CA CYS A 418 9.74 12.77 19.82
C CYS A 418 11.09 12.14 20.16
N MET A 419 11.62 11.34 19.23
CA MET A 419 12.98 10.82 19.29
C MET A 419 13.62 10.79 17.90
N VAL A 420 14.93 11.01 17.87
CA VAL A 420 15.77 10.76 16.71
C VAL A 420 16.42 9.40 16.90
N TYR A 421 16.44 8.58 15.84
CA TYR A 421 17.11 7.29 15.86
C TYR A 421 18.56 7.42 16.33
N SER A 422 18.92 6.58 17.29
CA SER A 422 20.30 6.33 17.73
C SER A 422 20.58 4.83 17.63
N ALA A 423 21.77 4.46 17.17
CA ALA A 423 22.18 3.05 17.08
C ALA A 423 22.30 2.39 18.47
N ASP A 424 22.71 3.15 19.49
CA ASP A 424 22.86 2.64 20.86
C ASP A 424 21.53 2.13 21.44
N ASP A 425 20.43 2.73 20.99
CA ASP A 425 19.08 2.47 21.50
C ASP A 425 18.28 1.46 20.65
N ASP A 426 18.76 1.00 19.48
CA ASP A 426 17.99 0.11 18.58
C ASP A 426 17.85 -1.32 19.16
N PRO A 427 16.67 -1.74 19.64
CA PRO A 427 16.49 -3.06 20.23
C PRO A 427 16.42 -4.17 19.16
N TYR A 428 16.36 -3.82 17.88
CA TYR A 428 16.24 -4.74 16.74
C TYR A 428 17.52 -4.86 15.92
N ASP A 429 18.68 -4.50 16.49
CA ASP A 429 19.97 -4.80 15.89
C ASP A 429 20.13 -6.33 15.74
N PRO A 430 20.35 -6.87 14.52
CA PRO A 430 20.63 -8.29 14.30
C PRO A 430 21.75 -8.84 15.20
N ALA A 431 22.74 -8.01 15.54
CA ALA A 431 23.81 -8.39 16.47
C ALA A 431 23.30 -8.65 17.89
N ARG A 432 22.29 -7.91 18.36
CA ARG A 432 21.64 -8.11 19.67
C ARG A 432 20.80 -9.38 19.70
N LEU A 433 20.11 -9.72 18.61
CA LEU A 433 19.38 -10.99 18.48
C LEU A 433 20.31 -12.21 18.47
N ALA A 434 21.44 -12.13 17.76
CA ALA A 434 22.46 -13.16 17.79
C ALA A 434 23.03 -13.34 19.22
N LEU A 435 23.28 -12.23 19.91
CA LEU A 435 23.78 -12.22 21.29
C LEU A 435 22.78 -12.89 22.25
N LEU A 436 21.47 -12.63 22.10
CA LEU A 436 20.42 -13.31 22.88
C LEU A 436 20.39 -14.82 22.65
N GLY A 437 20.58 -15.27 21.41
CA GLY A 437 20.67 -16.69 21.07
C GLY A 437 21.86 -17.37 21.74
N GLN A 438 23.00 -16.69 21.82
CA GLN A 438 24.24 -17.19 22.44
C GLN A 438 24.17 -17.19 23.97
N PHE A 439 23.46 -16.24 24.59
CA PHE A 439 23.44 -16.07 26.05
C PHE A 439 22.91 -17.30 26.80
N ARG A 440 21.92 -18.01 26.23
CA ARG A 440 21.39 -19.24 26.88
C ARG A 440 22.45 -20.33 26.98
N SER A 441 23.25 -20.53 25.93
CA SER A 441 24.35 -21.49 25.95
C SER A 441 25.48 -21.00 26.86
N ALA A 442 25.76 -19.69 26.88
CA ALA A 442 26.81 -19.10 27.71
C ALA A 442 26.68 -19.44 29.21
N ILE A 443 25.45 -19.48 29.75
CA ILE A 443 25.20 -19.90 31.14
C ILE A 443 25.65 -21.35 31.37
N SER A 444 25.30 -22.26 30.45
CA SER A 444 25.63 -23.69 30.56
C SER A 444 27.11 -23.99 30.28
N ASP A 445 27.73 -23.18 29.42
CA ASP A 445 29.11 -23.35 28.97
C ASP A 445 30.15 -22.72 29.91
N GLY A 446 29.72 -22.21 31.08
CA GLY A 446 30.62 -21.60 32.07
C GLY A 446 31.24 -20.27 31.61
N GLN A 447 30.59 -19.56 30.70
CA GLN A 447 31.06 -18.26 30.19
C GLN A 447 30.59 -17.09 31.05
N ILE A 448 29.66 -17.33 31.97
CA ILE A 448 29.16 -16.34 32.94
C ILE A 448 29.98 -16.48 34.22
N GLU A 449 30.68 -15.41 34.59
CA GLU A 449 31.60 -15.37 35.72
C GLU A 449 31.07 -14.45 36.83
N LEU A 450 31.25 -14.87 38.08
CA LEU A 450 30.99 -14.07 39.27
C LEU A 450 32.21 -13.20 39.59
N TYR A 451 32.02 -11.89 39.54
CA TYR A 451 32.95 -10.92 40.10
C TYR A 451 32.38 -10.34 41.39
N CYS A 452 33.25 -9.99 42.31
CA CYS A 452 32.89 -9.46 43.62
C CYS A 452 33.49 -8.07 43.78
N GLN A 453 32.66 -7.09 44.10
CA GLN A 453 33.12 -5.75 44.49
C GLN A 453 32.95 -5.56 46.00
N PRO A 454 34.01 -5.20 46.74
CA PRO A 454 33.94 -5.08 48.19
C PRO A 454 33.17 -3.85 48.65
N LYS A 455 32.39 -4.04 49.72
CA LYS A 455 31.76 -3.00 50.54
C LYS A 455 32.54 -2.87 51.85
N VAL A 456 32.90 -1.65 52.23
CA VAL A 456 33.68 -1.40 53.46
C VAL A 456 32.99 -0.42 54.39
N SER A 457 33.14 -0.64 55.69
CA SER A 457 32.70 0.32 56.70
C SER A 457 33.43 1.65 56.53
N MET A 458 32.68 2.75 56.47
CA MET A 458 33.24 4.09 56.47
C MET A 458 34.01 4.39 57.76
N ALA A 459 33.54 3.87 58.90
CA ALA A 459 34.11 4.12 60.22
C ALA A 459 35.40 3.33 60.49
N THR A 460 35.41 2.02 60.18
CA THR A 460 36.52 1.13 60.56
C THR A 460 37.40 0.71 59.37
N GLY A 461 36.92 0.87 58.15
CA GLY A 461 37.59 0.36 56.94
C GLY A 461 37.50 -1.16 56.77
N ALA A 462 36.81 -1.88 57.67
CA ALA A 462 36.61 -3.32 57.58
C ALA A 462 35.72 -3.69 56.39
N VAL A 463 35.98 -4.84 55.77
CA VAL A 463 35.14 -5.38 54.70
C VAL A 463 33.86 -5.95 55.33
N LEU A 464 32.71 -5.45 54.90
CA LEU A 464 31.40 -5.85 55.45
C LEU A 464 30.67 -6.86 54.58
N GLY A 465 30.99 -6.88 53.28
CA GLY A 465 30.39 -7.77 52.31
C GLY A 465 30.86 -7.46 50.91
N VAL A 466 30.22 -8.07 49.92
CA VAL A 466 30.50 -7.81 48.51
C VAL A 466 29.23 -7.70 47.69
N GLU A 467 29.29 -7.01 46.58
CA GLU A 467 28.29 -7.09 45.52
C GLU A 467 28.73 -8.10 44.45
N ALA A 468 27.82 -8.99 44.07
CA ALA A 468 27.96 -9.92 42.96
C ALA A 468 27.67 -9.22 41.64
N LEU A 469 28.70 -9.13 40.81
CA LEU A 469 28.64 -8.52 39.50
C LEU A 469 28.84 -9.60 38.44
N VAL A 470 27.83 -9.76 37.58
CA VAL A 470 27.89 -10.65 36.44
C VAL A 470 28.93 -10.16 35.43
N ARG A 471 29.71 -11.09 34.87
CA ARG A 471 30.62 -10.82 33.74
C ARG A 471 30.45 -11.92 32.70
N TRP A 472 30.43 -11.57 31.42
CA TRP A 472 30.32 -12.55 30.34
C TRP A 472 31.60 -12.61 29.53
N ARG A 473 32.35 -13.71 29.67
CA ARG A 473 33.53 -14.02 28.87
C ARG A 473 33.12 -14.72 27.57
N HIS A 474 32.79 -13.93 26.55
CA HIS A 474 32.41 -14.44 25.24
C HIS A 474 33.65 -14.95 24.46
N PRO A 475 33.60 -16.14 23.83
CA PRO A 475 34.74 -16.73 23.14
C PRO A 475 35.38 -15.85 22.05
N GLU A 476 34.56 -15.10 21.30
CA GLU A 476 35.03 -14.26 20.19
C GLU A 476 35.13 -12.77 20.55
N ARG A 477 34.36 -12.31 21.54
CA ARG A 477 34.23 -10.88 21.86
C ARG A 477 35.03 -10.48 23.11
N GLY A 478 35.62 -11.45 23.81
CA GLY A 478 36.27 -11.20 25.09
C GLY A 478 35.24 -10.89 26.17
N MET A 479 35.53 -9.90 27.02
CA MET A 479 34.66 -9.57 28.15
C MET A 479 33.53 -8.63 27.71
N VAL A 480 32.31 -9.14 27.63
CA VAL A 480 31.11 -8.38 27.29
C VAL A 480 30.55 -7.71 28.57
N PRO A 481 30.39 -6.38 28.60
CA PRO A 481 29.92 -5.67 29.79
C PRO A 481 28.42 -5.91 30.05
N PRO A 482 27.96 -5.91 31.32
CA PRO A 482 26.55 -6.08 31.67
C PRO A 482 25.60 -5.12 30.94
N ALA A 483 26.01 -3.87 30.75
CA ALA A 483 25.23 -2.86 30.03
C ALA A 483 24.88 -3.26 28.58
N GLU A 484 25.65 -4.15 27.95
CA GLU A 484 25.37 -4.61 26.58
C GLU A 484 24.33 -5.74 26.53
N PHE A 485 24.31 -6.64 27.53
CA PHE A 485 23.47 -7.85 27.46
C PHE A 485 22.33 -7.89 28.48
N VAL A 486 22.46 -7.30 29.67
CA VAL A 486 21.42 -7.33 30.71
C VAL A 486 20.10 -6.71 30.22
N PRO A 487 20.09 -5.52 29.56
CA PRO A 487 18.85 -4.95 29.03
C PRO A 487 18.15 -5.83 27.99
N LEU A 488 18.91 -6.66 27.27
CA LEU A 488 18.37 -7.56 26.25
C LEU A 488 17.63 -8.73 26.90
N ILE A 489 18.20 -9.29 27.96
CA ILE A 489 17.64 -10.48 28.62
C ILE A 489 16.60 -10.15 29.69
N GLU A 490 16.62 -8.94 30.25
CA GLU A 490 15.73 -8.50 31.34
C GLU A 490 14.24 -8.63 30.97
N SER A 491 13.93 -8.43 29.69
CA SER A 491 12.58 -8.57 29.14
C SER A 491 12.22 -10.01 28.70
N SER A 492 13.08 -11.00 28.97
CA SER A 492 12.94 -12.39 28.55
C SER A 492 13.02 -13.37 29.74
N GLU A 493 12.70 -14.65 29.53
CA GLU A 493 12.86 -15.70 30.53
C GLU A 493 14.34 -15.97 30.91
N LEU A 494 15.29 -15.47 30.11
CA LEU A 494 16.72 -15.64 30.37
C LEU A 494 17.17 -14.90 31.64
N ILE A 495 16.45 -13.87 32.07
CA ILE A 495 16.77 -13.17 33.33
C ILE A 495 16.62 -14.10 34.53
N HIS A 496 15.60 -14.96 34.55
CA HIS A 496 15.41 -15.95 35.60
C HIS A 496 16.53 -16.98 35.63
N ALA A 497 16.98 -17.43 34.44
CA ALA A 497 18.11 -18.35 34.31
C ALA A 497 19.41 -17.72 34.82
N LEU A 498 19.67 -16.45 34.46
CA LEU A 498 20.84 -15.72 34.95
C LEU A 498 20.80 -15.54 36.47
N THR A 499 19.69 -15.04 37.02
CA THR A 499 19.55 -14.84 38.47
C THR A 499 19.77 -16.13 39.23
N ARG A 500 19.17 -17.24 38.78
CA ARG A 500 19.37 -18.56 39.39
C ARG A 500 20.84 -18.97 39.37
N HIS A 501 21.51 -18.81 38.23
CA HIS A 501 22.93 -19.13 38.09
C HIS A 501 23.80 -18.27 39.02
N MET A 502 23.58 -16.95 39.07
CA MET A 502 24.32 -16.04 39.94
C MET A 502 24.09 -16.31 41.42
N LEU A 503 22.87 -16.67 41.82
CA LEU A 503 22.54 -17.08 43.19
C LEU A 503 23.26 -18.38 43.56
N GLN A 504 23.22 -19.39 42.69
CA GLN A 504 23.94 -20.67 42.88
C GLN A 504 25.44 -20.45 43.06
N GLU A 505 26.03 -19.64 42.19
CA GLU A 505 27.45 -19.33 42.22
C GLU A 505 27.83 -18.51 43.47
N SER A 506 26.98 -17.58 43.88
CA SER A 506 27.17 -16.79 45.11
C SER A 506 27.09 -17.68 46.36
N VAL A 507 26.12 -18.59 46.46
CA VAL A 507 26.02 -19.54 47.58
C VAL A 507 27.24 -20.46 47.63
N ARG A 508 27.65 -21.00 46.47
CA ARG A 508 28.85 -21.84 46.34
C ARG A 508 30.12 -21.09 46.78
N GLN A 509 30.27 -19.85 46.36
CA GLN A 509 31.41 -19.01 46.71
C GLN A 509 31.41 -18.63 48.19
N SER A 510 30.26 -18.30 48.76
CA SER A 510 30.12 -17.98 50.20
C SER A 510 30.51 -19.17 51.07
N LEU A 511 30.09 -20.40 50.68
CA LEU A 511 30.52 -21.62 51.35
C LEU A 511 32.05 -21.79 51.33
N ALA A 512 32.67 -21.58 50.16
CA ALA A 512 34.12 -21.70 50.00
C ALA A 512 34.88 -20.69 50.88
N TRP A 513 34.43 -19.42 50.90
CA TRP A 513 35.01 -18.40 51.77
C TRP A 513 34.88 -18.74 53.25
N ARG A 514 33.74 -19.28 53.68
CA ARG A 514 33.54 -19.68 55.08
C ARG A 514 34.45 -20.84 55.49
N GLN A 515 34.69 -21.80 54.60
CA GLN A 515 35.68 -22.87 54.83
C GLN A 515 37.11 -22.32 54.95
N GLU A 516 37.39 -21.17 54.32
CA GLU A 516 38.64 -20.43 54.42
C GLU A 516 38.70 -19.41 55.58
N GLY A 517 37.67 -19.36 56.44
CA GLY A 517 37.59 -18.46 57.59
C GLY A 517 37.05 -17.06 57.29
N LEU A 518 36.55 -16.81 56.08
CA LEU A 518 35.94 -15.55 55.66
C LEU A 518 34.41 -15.66 55.70
N SER A 519 33.77 -14.91 56.60
CA SER A 519 32.31 -14.88 56.76
C SER A 519 31.76 -13.55 56.23
N LEU A 520 31.59 -13.45 54.92
CA LEU A 520 31.09 -12.25 54.25
C LEU A 520 29.82 -12.54 53.42
N PRO A 521 28.78 -11.69 53.50
CA PRO A 521 27.61 -11.79 52.64
C PRO A 521 27.95 -11.38 51.20
N ILE A 522 27.30 -12.06 50.24
CA ILE A 522 27.36 -11.73 48.82
C ILE A 522 25.99 -11.19 48.40
N ALA A 523 25.92 -9.92 48.02
CA ALA A 523 24.68 -9.28 47.58
C ALA A 523 24.46 -9.47 46.08
N VAL A 524 23.28 -9.93 45.67
CA VAL A 524 22.95 -10.26 44.28
C VAL A 524 21.81 -9.38 43.77
N ASN A 525 22.02 -8.78 42.60
CA ASN A 525 21.02 -7.97 41.92
C ASN A 525 19.83 -8.80 41.40
N LEU A 526 18.62 -8.29 41.63
CA LEU A 526 17.36 -8.89 41.20
C LEU A 526 16.61 -7.98 40.24
N SER A 527 16.11 -8.56 39.14
CA SER A 527 15.21 -7.83 38.24
C SER A 527 13.78 -7.79 38.78
N THR A 528 12.99 -6.83 38.29
CA THR A 528 11.55 -6.74 38.59
C THR A 528 10.79 -8.02 38.26
N ARG A 529 11.21 -8.74 37.20
CA ARG A 529 10.56 -10.00 36.81
C ARG A 529 10.78 -11.10 37.82
N ASN A 530 11.98 -11.20 38.41
CA ASN A 530 12.28 -12.21 39.42
C ASN A 530 11.34 -12.08 40.63
N LEU A 531 11.02 -10.86 41.05
CA LEU A 531 10.10 -10.58 42.16
C LEU A 531 8.65 -10.96 41.82
N ASN A 532 8.21 -10.68 40.60
CA ASN A 532 6.85 -10.99 40.16
C ASN A 532 6.59 -12.48 39.91
N GLY A 533 7.63 -13.31 39.84
CA GLY A 533 7.52 -14.75 39.58
C GLY A 533 6.98 -15.58 40.75
N GLY A 534 6.94 -15.03 41.96
CA GLY A 534 6.28 -15.61 43.16
C GLY A 534 6.91 -16.87 43.77
N ASN A 535 8.04 -17.35 43.25
CA ASN A 535 8.74 -18.56 43.72
C ASN A 535 10.19 -18.28 44.16
N LEU A 536 10.62 -17.01 44.24
CA LEU A 536 12.01 -16.66 44.51
C LEU A 536 12.40 -17.04 45.94
N ALA A 537 11.54 -16.76 46.91
CA ALA A 537 11.76 -17.12 48.30
C ALA A 537 11.91 -18.64 48.51
N SER A 538 11.08 -19.45 47.84
CA SER A 538 11.19 -20.91 47.92
C SER A 538 12.45 -21.46 47.24
N ASP A 539 12.81 -20.91 46.08
CA ASP A 539 14.02 -21.32 45.34
C ASP A 539 15.29 -21.02 46.16
N LEU A 540 15.35 -19.87 46.82
CA LEU A 540 16.47 -19.47 47.68
C LEU A 540 16.60 -20.36 48.93
N GLN A 541 15.48 -20.69 49.58
CA GLN A 541 15.50 -21.62 50.71
C GLN A 541 16.05 -22.99 50.32
N ALA A 542 15.57 -23.54 49.19
CA ALA A 542 16.05 -24.82 48.68
C ALA A 542 17.55 -24.77 48.38
N LEU A 543 18.00 -23.70 47.73
CA LEU A 543 19.41 -23.49 47.40
C LEU A 543 20.31 -23.44 48.64
N LEU A 544 19.91 -22.72 49.69
CA LEU A 544 20.67 -22.66 50.93
C LEU A 544 20.61 -23.97 51.72
N ALA A 545 19.46 -24.65 51.73
CA ALA A 545 19.28 -25.91 52.46
C ALA A 545 20.23 -27.00 51.93
N ASP A 546 20.45 -27.06 50.61
CA ASP A 546 21.33 -28.04 49.97
C ASP A 546 22.80 -27.96 50.43
N CYS A 547 23.24 -26.78 50.88
CA CYS A 547 24.60 -26.55 51.38
C CYS A 547 24.69 -26.27 52.89
N GLY A 548 23.57 -26.37 53.63
CA GLY A 548 23.49 -26.00 55.04
C GLY A 548 23.72 -24.50 55.30
N GLY A 549 23.45 -23.67 54.29
CA GLY A 549 23.60 -22.22 54.36
C GLY A 549 22.49 -21.54 55.13
N THR A 550 22.73 -20.30 55.52
CA THR A 550 21.77 -19.44 56.22
C THR A 550 21.55 -18.14 55.43
N PRO A 551 20.40 -17.46 55.60
CA PRO A 551 20.06 -16.26 54.82
C PRO A 551 21.08 -15.11 54.90
N ASP A 552 21.89 -15.02 55.96
CA ASP A 552 22.98 -14.05 56.11
C ASP A 552 24.14 -14.25 55.12
N TRP A 553 24.13 -15.32 54.32
CA TRP A 553 25.14 -15.55 53.29
C TRP A 553 24.88 -14.71 52.04
N ILE A 554 23.62 -14.33 51.80
CA ILE A 554 23.17 -13.69 50.56
C ILE A 554 22.36 -12.43 50.88
N GLY A 555 22.80 -11.30 50.31
CA GLY A 555 22.00 -10.08 50.22
C GLY A 555 21.23 -10.02 48.90
N LEU A 556 20.10 -9.34 48.87
CA LEU A 556 19.31 -9.17 47.64
C LEU A 556 19.15 -7.68 47.34
N GLU A 557 19.60 -7.25 46.16
CA GLU A 557 19.59 -5.86 45.74
C GLU A 557 18.51 -5.66 44.67
N ILE A 558 17.66 -4.64 44.86
CA ILE A 558 16.52 -4.36 43.99
C ILE A 558 16.55 -2.89 43.61
N THR A 559 16.47 -2.59 42.32
CA THR A 559 16.43 -1.20 41.85
C THR A 559 15.15 -0.49 42.27
N GLU A 560 15.25 0.81 42.53
CA GLU A 560 14.10 1.68 42.87
C GLU A 560 12.96 1.54 41.84
N SER A 561 13.30 1.54 40.55
CA SER A 561 12.33 1.43 39.44
C SER A 561 11.58 0.10 39.41
N SER A 562 12.18 -0.98 39.94
CA SER A 562 11.54 -2.30 40.00
C SER A 562 10.32 -2.34 40.90
N LEU A 563 10.17 -1.38 41.79
CA LEU A 563 9.08 -1.33 42.76
C LEU A 563 7.81 -0.65 42.21
N ILE A 564 7.89 0.03 41.05
CA ILE A 564 6.81 0.86 40.49
C ILE A 564 5.85 0.05 39.59
N VAL A 565 6.35 -0.96 38.87
CA VAL A 565 5.58 -1.63 37.79
C VAL A 565 4.42 -2.49 38.31
N ASN A 566 4.58 -3.13 39.48
CA ASN A 566 3.51 -3.89 40.15
C ASN A 566 3.75 -3.96 41.68
N PRO A 567 3.45 -2.89 42.43
CA PRO A 567 3.90 -2.75 43.81
C PRO A 567 3.34 -3.85 44.73
N GLY A 568 2.11 -4.31 44.52
CA GLY A 568 1.46 -5.28 45.43
C GLY A 568 2.16 -6.64 45.48
N ALA A 569 2.49 -7.21 44.31
CA ALA A 569 3.13 -8.52 44.22
C ALA A 569 4.60 -8.47 44.70
N SER A 570 5.36 -7.46 44.25
CA SER A 570 6.75 -7.27 44.67
C SER A 570 6.86 -7.08 46.18
N ILE A 571 6.01 -6.24 46.79
CA ILE A 571 6.03 -6.01 48.24
C ILE A 571 5.71 -7.30 49.02
N ALA A 572 4.80 -8.14 48.54
CA ALA A 572 4.47 -9.40 49.19
C ALA A 572 5.64 -10.40 49.17
N GLU A 573 6.36 -10.49 48.05
CA GLU A 573 7.56 -11.34 47.92
C GLU A 573 8.69 -10.81 48.82
N LEU A 574 8.95 -9.49 48.83
CA LEU A 574 9.96 -8.87 49.69
C LEU A 574 9.67 -9.09 51.18
N ASN A 575 8.41 -8.96 51.60
CA ASN A 575 8.02 -9.29 52.99
C ASN A 575 8.25 -10.76 53.32
N THR A 576 8.13 -11.65 52.34
CA THR A 576 8.42 -13.07 52.53
C THR A 576 9.93 -13.29 52.68
N LEU A 577 10.75 -12.69 51.80
CA LEU A 577 12.22 -12.75 51.88
C LEU A 577 12.75 -12.17 53.20
N SER A 578 12.25 -10.99 53.61
CA SER A 578 12.64 -10.36 54.87
C SER A 578 12.28 -11.22 56.09
N ARG A 579 11.08 -11.83 56.13
CA ARG A 579 10.68 -12.76 57.20
C ARG A 579 11.55 -14.02 57.28
N LEU A 580 12.17 -14.41 56.17
CA LEU A 580 13.14 -15.51 56.14
C LEU A 580 14.52 -15.09 56.66
N GLY A 581 14.78 -13.79 56.80
CA GLY A 581 16.04 -13.24 57.30
C GLY A 581 17.03 -12.86 56.21
N PHE A 582 16.62 -12.74 54.95
CA PHE A 582 17.47 -12.18 53.90
C PHE A 582 17.62 -10.68 54.09
N GLN A 583 18.85 -10.18 53.92
CA GLN A 583 19.12 -8.75 53.92
C GLN A 583 18.73 -8.14 52.57
N LEU A 584 17.90 -7.11 52.60
CA LEU A 584 17.34 -6.47 51.41
C LEU A 584 17.90 -5.06 51.21
N TYR A 585 18.36 -4.77 50.00
CA TYR A 585 18.96 -3.51 49.60
C TYR A 585 18.10 -2.84 48.53
N ILE A 586 17.92 -1.53 48.62
CA ILE A 586 17.41 -0.72 47.51
C ILE A 586 18.58 -0.11 46.76
N ASP A 587 18.64 -0.39 45.46
CA ASP A 587 19.67 0.07 44.54
C ASP A 587 19.22 1.26 43.68
N ASP A 588 20.18 2.01 43.14
CA ASP A 588 20.01 3.19 42.29
C ASP A 588 19.12 4.30 42.90
N PHE A 589 19.14 4.46 44.24
CA PHE A 589 18.20 5.34 44.93
C PHE A 589 18.40 6.82 44.57
N GLY A 590 17.31 7.48 44.17
CA GLY A 590 17.27 8.90 43.77
C GLY A 590 17.24 9.13 42.27
N THR A 591 17.32 8.07 41.45
CA THR A 591 17.19 8.14 39.99
C THR A 591 15.75 7.95 39.51
N GLY A 592 14.86 7.44 40.39
CA GLY A 592 13.46 7.14 40.10
C GLY A 592 12.44 8.08 40.74
N TYR A 593 11.15 7.72 40.61
CA TYR A 593 10.01 8.43 41.19
C TYR A 593 9.43 7.65 42.39
N SER A 594 10.20 7.35 43.42
CA SER A 594 9.63 6.79 44.65
C SER A 594 8.86 7.84 45.43
N SER A 595 7.58 7.57 45.68
CA SER A 595 6.85 8.27 46.73
C SER A 595 7.41 7.81 48.08
N LEU A 596 7.84 8.75 48.93
CA LEU A 596 8.24 8.53 50.33
C LEU A 596 7.26 7.61 51.10
N SER A 597 5.98 7.62 50.70
CA SER A 597 4.98 6.71 51.26
C SER A 597 5.33 5.23 51.08
N TYR A 598 5.89 4.82 49.94
CA TYR A 598 6.26 3.43 49.69
C TYR A 598 7.48 3.02 50.51
N LEU A 599 8.50 3.88 50.55
CA LEU A 599 9.73 3.63 51.28
C LEU A 599 9.46 3.35 52.77
N SER A 600 8.51 4.06 53.38
CA SER A 600 8.13 3.85 54.79
C SER A 600 7.51 2.48 55.10
N THR A 601 7.11 1.72 54.06
CA THR A 601 6.43 0.41 54.21
C THR A 601 7.25 -0.77 53.67
N LEU A 602 8.38 -0.50 53.03
CA LEU A 602 9.21 -1.55 52.43
C LEU A 602 10.10 -2.21 53.50
N PRO A 603 10.21 -3.55 53.51
CA PRO A 603 11.01 -4.27 54.50
C PRO A 603 12.49 -4.30 54.08
N VAL A 604 13.09 -3.13 53.86
CA VAL A 604 14.46 -3.00 53.36
C VAL A 604 15.41 -2.56 54.49
N ASP A 605 16.63 -3.07 54.46
CA ASP A 605 17.63 -2.85 55.50
C ASP A 605 18.64 -1.76 55.12
N VAL A 606 18.90 -1.61 53.83
CA VAL A 606 19.98 -0.77 53.31
C VAL A 606 19.54 0.00 52.06
N ILE A 607 19.93 1.27 51.98
CA ILE A 607 19.80 2.10 50.77
C ILE A 607 21.17 2.29 50.14
N LYS A 608 21.30 2.01 48.83
CA LYS A 608 22.47 2.32 48.02
C LYS A 608 22.22 3.62 47.24
N ILE A 609 23.08 4.61 47.47
CA ILE A 609 23.02 5.91 46.77
C ILE A 609 23.71 5.76 45.42
N ASP A 610 22.99 6.09 44.34
CA ASP A 610 23.51 6.01 42.97
C ASP A 610 24.82 6.78 42.77
N HIS A 611 25.72 6.18 41.99
CA HIS A 611 27.03 6.72 41.67
C HIS A 611 26.99 8.11 40.99
N GLY A 612 25.90 8.44 40.29
CA GLY A 612 25.70 9.73 39.63
C GLY A 612 25.63 10.88 40.63
N PHE A 613 25.07 10.66 41.81
CA PHE A 613 25.05 11.66 42.88
C PHE A 613 26.37 11.73 43.64
N THR A 614 26.96 10.57 43.98
CA THR A 614 28.20 10.52 44.77
C THR A 614 29.41 11.05 44.00
N SER A 615 29.49 10.80 42.69
CA SER A 615 30.58 11.29 41.84
C SER A 615 30.54 12.81 41.65
N ASN A 616 29.36 13.42 41.66
CA ASN A 616 29.16 14.85 41.40
C ASN A 616 29.03 15.71 42.66
N MET A 617 28.94 15.13 43.86
CA MET A 617 28.66 15.89 45.09
C MET A 617 29.74 16.91 45.50
N LEU A 618 30.98 16.78 45.02
CA LEU A 618 32.04 17.74 45.29
C LEU A 618 31.95 18.99 44.40
N SER A 619 31.35 18.87 43.21
CA SER A 619 31.24 19.95 42.22
C SER A 619 29.83 20.54 42.12
N ASP A 620 28.78 19.77 42.43
CA ASP A 620 27.38 20.19 42.40
C ASP A 620 26.75 20.20 43.80
N LYS A 621 26.34 21.40 44.23
CA LYS A 621 25.63 21.60 45.51
C LYS A 621 24.29 20.88 45.57
N ARG A 622 23.60 20.69 44.44
CA ARG A 622 22.34 19.95 44.39
C ARG A 622 22.59 18.46 44.65
N ALA A 623 23.53 17.85 43.92
CA ALA A 623 23.96 16.48 44.19
C ALA A 623 24.37 16.28 45.66
N ALA A 624 25.18 17.18 46.22
CA ALA A 624 25.56 17.12 47.64
C ALA A 624 24.36 17.18 48.61
N SER A 625 23.37 18.01 48.29
CA SER A 625 22.15 18.14 49.10
C SER A 625 21.29 16.88 49.04
N ILE A 626 21.20 16.25 47.86
CA ILE A 626 20.49 14.98 47.67
C ILE A 626 21.16 13.87 48.48
N VAL A 627 22.49 13.69 48.34
CA VAL A 627 23.25 12.70 49.12
C VAL A 627 23.01 12.88 50.62
N LYS A 628 23.14 14.11 51.14
CA LYS A 628 22.94 14.41 52.56
C LYS A 628 21.50 14.14 53.02
N ALA A 629 20.51 14.50 52.20
CA ALA A 629 19.10 14.27 52.51
C ALA A 629 18.77 12.78 52.52
N THR A 630 19.29 12.01 51.56
CA THR A 630 19.12 10.55 51.49
C THR A 630 19.73 9.86 52.71
N ILE A 631 20.93 10.26 53.14
CA ILE A 631 21.55 9.70 54.35
C ILE A 631 20.66 9.95 55.58
N GLY A 632 20.22 11.20 55.78
CA GLY A 632 19.34 11.55 56.90
C GLY A 632 18.02 10.77 56.89
N LEU A 633 17.38 10.67 55.72
CA LEU A 633 16.13 9.93 55.54
C LEU A 633 16.30 8.44 55.86
N ALA A 634 17.36 7.82 55.37
CA ALA A 634 17.62 6.40 55.60
C ALA A 634 17.77 6.12 57.11
N HIS A 635 18.56 6.93 57.81
CA HIS A 635 18.76 6.79 59.26
C HIS A 635 17.48 7.03 60.06
N GLU A 636 16.66 8.01 59.68
CA GLU A 636 15.35 8.25 60.32
C GLU A 636 14.39 7.06 60.17
N LEU A 637 14.52 6.30 59.08
CA LEU A 637 13.77 5.08 58.83
C LEU A 637 14.45 3.81 59.36
N GLY A 638 15.60 3.93 60.02
CA GLY A 638 16.35 2.82 60.61
C GLY A 638 17.13 1.96 59.60
N MET A 639 17.40 2.48 58.41
CA MET A 639 18.18 1.82 57.36
C MET A 639 19.64 2.28 57.36
N ALA A 640 20.56 1.39 56.96
CA ALA A 640 21.95 1.75 56.70
C ALA A 640 22.12 2.30 55.28
N VAL A 641 23.23 3.00 55.02
CA VAL A 641 23.49 3.64 53.73
C VAL A 641 24.83 3.21 53.14
N VAL A 642 24.77 2.71 51.91
CA VAL A 642 25.95 2.44 51.08
C VAL A 642 26.07 3.54 50.04
N ALA A 643 27.23 4.18 49.96
CA ALA A 643 27.53 5.11 48.88
C ALA A 643 28.29 4.41 47.75
N GLU A 644 27.65 4.29 46.60
CA GLU A 644 28.25 3.69 45.41
C GLU A 644 29.18 4.65 44.67
N GLY A 645 29.99 4.12 43.77
CA GLY A 645 30.83 4.95 42.91
C GLY A 645 31.88 5.78 43.66
N THR A 646 32.24 5.41 44.89
CA THR A 646 33.27 6.10 45.67
C THR A 646 34.61 5.97 44.95
N ALA A 647 35.00 7.01 44.20
CA ALA A 647 36.13 6.98 43.28
C ALA A 647 37.43 7.58 43.85
N SER A 648 37.33 8.41 44.90
CA SER A 648 38.48 9.09 45.49
C SER A 648 38.38 9.22 47.01
N ARG A 649 39.52 9.56 47.63
CA ARG A 649 39.61 9.80 49.07
C ARG A 649 38.76 10.99 49.50
N GLU A 650 38.72 12.04 48.68
CA GLU A 650 37.97 13.27 48.94
C GLU A 650 36.46 12.99 48.98
N ILE A 651 35.95 12.16 48.07
CA ILE A 651 34.55 11.71 48.05
C ILE A 651 34.27 10.91 49.33
N ARG A 652 35.14 9.96 49.68
CA ARG A 652 35.01 9.17 50.92
C ARG A 652 34.95 10.03 52.17
N ASP A 653 35.85 11.01 52.30
CA ASP A 653 35.94 11.86 53.49
C ASP A 653 34.71 12.76 53.61
N ALA A 654 34.17 13.25 52.49
CA ALA A 654 32.91 14.00 52.46
C ALA A 654 31.68 13.12 52.83
N LEU A 655 31.60 11.88 52.32
CA LEU A 655 30.53 10.94 52.68
C LEU A 655 30.57 10.58 54.16
N LEU A 656 31.77 10.35 54.72
CA LEU A 656 31.94 10.11 56.16
C LEU A 656 31.46 11.32 56.98
N ALA A 657 31.77 12.54 56.54
CA ALA A 657 31.31 13.76 57.21
C ALA A 657 29.78 13.94 57.17
N TYR A 658 29.12 13.36 56.17
CA TYR A 658 27.66 13.30 56.09
C TYR A 658 27.05 12.16 56.90
N GLY A 659 27.86 11.28 57.49
CA GLY A 659 27.41 10.16 58.32
C GLY A 659 27.15 8.87 57.53
N CYS A 660 27.62 8.74 56.29
CA CYS A 660 27.43 7.51 55.51
C CYS A 660 28.09 6.30 56.21
N ASP A 661 27.40 5.14 56.18
CA ASP A 661 27.81 3.93 56.90
C ASP A 661 28.83 3.08 56.13
N GLU A 662 28.61 2.91 54.83
CA GLU A 662 29.39 2.01 53.97
C GLU A 662 29.82 2.68 52.65
N ALA A 663 31.00 2.27 52.15
CA ALA A 663 31.54 2.71 50.88
C ALA A 663 31.68 1.55 49.89
N GLN A 664 31.29 1.79 48.65
CA GLN A 664 31.59 0.93 47.52
C GLN A 664 32.11 1.75 46.33
N GLY A 665 33.15 1.26 45.66
CA GLY A 665 33.68 1.92 44.47
C GLY A 665 35.17 1.68 44.24
N TYR A 666 35.70 2.29 43.18
CA TYR A 666 37.08 2.11 42.72
C TYR A 666 38.14 2.57 43.73
N TYR A 667 37.80 3.50 44.63
CA TYR A 667 38.66 3.87 45.75
C TYR A 667 38.90 2.69 46.71
N VAL A 668 37.89 1.84 46.88
CA VAL A 668 37.96 0.65 47.73
C VAL A 668 38.67 -0.48 46.98
N ALA A 669 38.09 -0.88 45.84
CA ALA A 669 38.67 -1.79 44.86
C ALA A 669 37.76 -1.84 43.61
N PRO A 670 38.32 -2.06 42.41
CA PRO A 670 37.50 -2.47 41.26
C PRO A 670 36.88 -3.86 41.51
N PRO A 671 35.87 -4.27 40.74
CA PRO A 671 35.36 -5.64 40.77
C PRO A 671 36.47 -6.66 40.48
N LEU A 672 36.58 -7.70 41.32
CA LEU A 672 37.60 -8.75 41.23
C LEU A 672 36.95 -10.10 40.93
N PRO A 673 37.64 -11.03 40.25
CA PRO A 673 37.16 -12.42 40.17
C PRO A 673 36.96 -13.00 41.59
N ALA A 674 35.86 -13.73 41.80
CA ALA A 674 35.51 -14.28 43.10
C ALA A 674 36.63 -15.17 43.71
N CYS A 675 37.38 -15.89 42.88
CA CYS A 675 38.50 -16.72 43.28
C CYS A 675 39.72 -15.93 43.80
N GLU A 676 39.89 -14.67 43.40
CA GLU A 676 40.99 -13.80 43.82
C GLU A 676 40.63 -12.98 45.07
N PHE A 677 39.35 -12.88 45.41
CA PHE A 677 38.84 -12.00 46.45
C PHE A 677 39.39 -12.32 47.85
N ALA A 678 39.46 -13.61 48.22
CA ALA A 678 39.95 -14.03 49.53
C ALA A 678 41.41 -13.59 49.77
N GLN A 679 42.25 -13.65 48.74
CA GLN A 679 43.63 -13.19 48.81
C GLN A 679 43.72 -11.66 48.93
N TRP A 680 42.85 -10.94 48.23
CA TRP A 680 42.77 -9.49 48.32
C TRP A 680 42.41 -9.02 49.75
N VAL A 681 41.43 -9.66 50.40
CA VAL A 681 41.04 -9.35 51.79
C VAL A 681 42.23 -9.52 52.74
N ARG A 682 42.91 -10.68 52.68
CA ARG A 682 44.09 -10.96 53.54
C ARG A 682 45.22 -9.96 53.34
N THR A 683 45.45 -9.51 52.11
CA THR A 683 46.50 -8.53 51.81
C THR A 683 46.16 -7.15 52.38
N ARG A 684 44.88 -6.76 52.33
CA ARG A 684 44.38 -5.50 52.88
C ARG A 684 44.48 -5.46 54.41
N GLU A 685 44.11 -6.53 55.08
CA GLU A 685 44.22 -6.64 56.56
C GLU A 685 45.67 -6.57 57.05
N MET A 686 46.66 -6.89 56.21
CA MET A 686 48.09 -6.73 56.54
C MET A 686 48.63 -5.32 56.31
N HIS A 687 47.88 -4.42 55.66
CA HIS A 687 48.32 -3.07 55.29
C HIS A 687 47.53 -1.96 56.01
N HIS A 688 46.46 -2.32 56.71
CA HIS A 688 45.75 -1.47 57.67
C HIS A 688 46.15 -1.85 59.09
#